data_AF-A0A1V6F1R5-F1
#
_entry.id   AF-A0A1V6F1R5-F1
#
_cell.length_a   1.000
_cell.length_b   1.000
_cell.length_c   1.000
_cell.angle_alpha   90.00
_cell.angle_beta   90.00
_cell.angle_gamma   90.00
#
_symmetry.space_group_name_H-M   'P 1'
#
loop_
_entity.id
_entity.type
_entity.pdbx_description
1 polymer ?
#
loop_
_entity_poly.entity_id
_entity_poly.type
_entity_poly.pdbx_seq_one_letter_code
_entity_poly.pdbx_strand_id
1 'polypeptide(L)'
;MFRLMIGLTLLSSLAAWAAPDPVLTATLDQNADAAAEAMAFCQKYAQGWLAYADPETGLLPRNLADDLYWNAKDAAADNYPFLTLTAQVTGLYYLKQAAVHILEQEQVLATRPGGLPDTWDFRTREFQTGEPVLADLVFGAAEYVKDGLMPIVEWTGPGPWLDRMQALVRAIYEQTENILPAKTSPSGNIEVCGDLMQSMSRLYWQTGDAWYKERCYRLADRYLFEQPVSALERIRLRDHGCEVIGGLSEVFVIAAREDAERCERYRPALYALLDLILEKGINEDGMMPDWVNTKTGEQDWERTSDGWGYVYDAFLTVALVDNHEPYRQAAVHALDNIHKYLGTDWERGSADGYADSIEGALNLLNRLPVANAFEWVDQSMGHIFDKQGEDGIIEGWHGDGNAARTALMYALWKTQGVTVHPWREDVRLGAALDAEGALRIQVEAQRPWNGTLHVDRPRHREYLRLPLDYPRINQFPEWFTAPEEAVFTMQIDDAVPGSASGKQLWNLPFSIEPGRKRHIIITPANPAAPPAGCGTPAFRASRYTPGDAGAAMAWQQELRVKLADLLRVSLPAETGGYPPPIAKTLNTAAAEAYERQDIVLEVSESREIPAILTRPLGSKGGGPFPAVVCIHGHGATRETVYDSGTPYHGFAEILARSGVVTLAVEVGQHQVQDPTTTLLGERLTDLFRCVDYLVSLPEVDTARIGCAGLSLGGEMAMWLGALDTRIGATVSSGFLTFMNQMERNHCICWKEEGLRECADFPDIYALIAPRALLCQVGRQEPLSQFNTVLAKRAFAQLSATFEDLDAGHQVVLDLHDGAHEVCIPTMKAFLLGHTAATQK
;
A
#
# COMPACT_ATOMS: atom_id res chain seq x y z
N MET A 1 -8.53 -47.09 -58.31
CA MET A 1 -9.83 -46.86 -57.64
C MET A 1 -9.57 -46.88 -56.13
N PHE A 2 -10.07 -45.88 -55.41
CA PHE A 2 -10.11 -45.68 -53.95
C PHE A 2 -8.95 -44.98 -53.18
N ARG A 3 -9.20 -43.66 -53.00
CA ARG A 3 -9.18 -42.81 -51.79
C ARG A 3 -7.89 -42.59 -50.97
N LEU A 4 -7.30 -41.43 -51.23
CA LEU A 4 -6.53 -40.57 -50.32
C LEU A 4 -7.45 -39.97 -49.24
N MET A 5 -7.07 -40.03 -47.96
CA MET A 5 -7.64 -39.19 -46.89
C MET A 5 -6.66 -38.08 -46.55
N ILE A 6 -7.14 -36.85 -46.67
CA ILE A 6 -6.49 -35.59 -46.30
C ILE A 6 -6.58 -35.47 -44.77
N GLY A 7 -5.44 -35.39 -44.09
CA GLY A 7 -5.35 -35.01 -42.68
C GLY A 7 -5.27 -33.50 -42.56
N LEU A 8 -6.25 -32.91 -41.87
CA LEU A 8 -6.29 -31.50 -41.51
C LEU A 8 -5.06 -31.13 -40.67
N THR A 9 -4.29 -30.15 -41.16
CA THR A 9 -3.36 -29.34 -40.39
C THR A 9 -4.11 -28.59 -39.28
N LEU A 10 -3.71 -28.80 -38.03
CA LEU A 10 -3.97 -27.86 -36.93
C LEU A 10 -3.25 -26.55 -37.25
N LEU A 11 -4.01 -25.56 -37.72
CA LEU A 11 -3.61 -24.16 -37.63
C LEU A 11 -3.71 -23.76 -36.16
N SER A 12 -2.57 -23.67 -35.48
CA SER A 12 -2.43 -22.84 -34.30
C SER A 12 -2.80 -21.41 -34.70
N SER A 13 -3.72 -20.81 -33.95
CA SER A 13 -4.09 -19.41 -34.10
C SER A 13 -2.86 -18.54 -33.84
N LEU A 14 -2.20 -18.11 -34.91
CA LEU A 14 -1.33 -16.94 -34.91
C LEU A 14 -2.22 -15.74 -34.57
N ALA A 15 -2.25 -15.37 -33.29
CA ALA A 15 -2.80 -14.10 -32.88
C ALA A 15 -1.91 -13.01 -33.49
N ALA A 16 -2.37 -12.43 -34.60
CA ALA A 16 -1.94 -11.11 -35.01
C ALA A 16 -2.14 -10.16 -33.81
N TRP A 17 -1.25 -9.17 -33.65
CA TRP A 17 -1.36 -8.14 -32.63
C TRP A 17 -2.79 -7.57 -32.62
N ALA A 18 -3.62 -8.05 -31.69
CA ALA A 18 -4.82 -7.34 -31.31
C ALA A 18 -4.33 -6.01 -30.72
N ALA A 19 -5.02 -4.91 -31.04
CA ALA A 19 -4.73 -3.63 -30.40
C ALA A 19 -4.62 -3.88 -28.89
N PRO A 20 -3.53 -3.41 -28.23
CA PRO A 20 -3.26 -3.77 -26.86
C PRO A 20 -4.46 -3.36 -26.01
N ASP A 21 -4.86 -4.25 -25.11
CA ASP A 21 -5.92 -3.97 -24.15
C ASP A 21 -5.62 -2.62 -23.46
N PRO A 22 -6.50 -1.62 -23.58
CA PRO A 22 -6.28 -0.30 -23.00
C PRO A 22 -6.03 -0.36 -21.49
N VAL A 23 -6.69 -1.29 -20.79
CA VAL A 23 -6.53 -1.49 -19.34
C VAL A 23 -5.11 -1.97 -19.02
N LEU A 24 -4.66 -3.01 -19.72
CA LEU A 24 -3.31 -3.53 -19.57
C LEU A 24 -2.25 -2.48 -19.90
N THR A 25 -2.48 -1.67 -20.94
CA THR A 25 -1.55 -0.58 -21.33
C THR A 25 -1.43 0.46 -20.22
N ALA A 26 -2.56 0.90 -19.65
CA ALA A 26 -2.55 1.82 -18.52
C ALA A 26 -1.87 1.21 -17.28
N THR A 27 -2.08 -0.09 -17.00
CA THR A 27 -1.38 -0.79 -15.92
C THR A 27 0.13 -0.83 -16.14
N LEU A 28 0.60 -1.08 -17.37
CA LEU A 28 2.03 -1.08 -17.68
C LEU A 28 2.67 0.31 -17.46
N ASP A 29 1.96 1.38 -17.83
CA ASP A 29 2.41 2.76 -17.60
C ASP A 29 2.49 3.08 -16.10
N GLN A 30 1.42 2.81 -15.34
CA GLN A 30 1.39 3.00 -13.89
C GLN A 30 2.49 2.21 -13.18
N ASN A 31 2.69 0.96 -13.58
CA ASN A 31 3.75 0.12 -13.04
C ASN A 31 5.14 0.66 -13.39
N ALA A 32 5.33 1.23 -14.58
CA ALA A 32 6.59 1.80 -15.00
C ALA A 32 6.98 3.04 -14.19
N ASP A 33 6.02 3.90 -13.88
CA ASP A 33 6.22 5.08 -13.04
C ASP A 33 6.51 4.70 -11.59
N ALA A 34 5.68 3.82 -11.02
CA ALA A 34 5.85 3.32 -9.65
C ALA A 34 7.21 2.62 -9.44
N ALA A 35 7.61 1.76 -10.38
CA ALA A 35 8.91 1.08 -10.32
C ALA A 35 10.07 2.08 -10.43
N ALA A 36 9.95 3.10 -11.28
CA ALA A 36 11.03 4.05 -11.47
C ALA A 36 11.21 5.01 -10.28
N GLU A 37 10.12 5.43 -9.64
CA GLU A 37 10.17 6.19 -8.38
C GLU A 37 10.88 5.39 -7.28
N ALA A 38 10.47 4.13 -7.09
CA ALA A 38 11.07 3.24 -6.10
C ALA A 38 12.56 2.96 -6.37
N MET A 39 12.93 2.72 -7.63
CA MET A 39 14.34 2.52 -8.01
C MET A 39 15.18 3.78 -7.81
N ALA A 40 14.62 4.97 -8.10
CA ALA A 40 15.29 6.24 -7.82
C ALA A 40 15.47 6.45 -6.32
N PHE A 41 14.46 6.14 -5.51
CA PHE A 41 14.51 6.18 -4.05
C PHE A 41 15.67 5.33 -3.52
N CYS A 42 15.78 4.07 -3.96
CA CYS A 42 16.85 3.16 -3.56
C CYS A 42 18.24 3.67 -3.99
N GLN A 43 18.39 4.17 -5.22
CA GLN A 43 19.68 4.70 -5.68
C GLN A 43 20.12 5.91 -4.84
N LYS A 44 19.20 6.84 -4.54
CA LYS A 44 19.49 8.01 -3.70
C LYS A 44 19.87 7.60 -2.29
N TYR A 45 19.12 6.68 -1.68
CA TYR A 45 19.45 6.10 -0.37
C TYR A 45 20.88 5.53 -0.35
N ALA A 46 21.24 4.69 -1.32
CA ALA A 46 22.56 4.07 -1.37
C ALA A 46 23.68 5.12 -1.54
N GLN A 47 23.44 6.17 -2.34
CA GLN A 47 24.39 7.26 -2.51
C GLN A 47 24.51 8.12 -1.25
N GLY A 48 23.40 8.44 -0.60
CA GLY A 48 23.36 9.20 0.65
C GLY A 48 24.17 8.52 1.74
N TRP A 49 23.91 7.24 2.01
CA TRP A 49 24.65 6.48 3.02
C TRP A 49 26.13 6.29 2.69
N LEU A 50 26.49 6.09 1.42
CA LEU A 50 27.91 6.05 1.02
C LEU A 50 28.64 7.38 1.23
N ALA A 51 27.94 8.51 1.18
CA ALA A 51 28.54 9.81 1.49
C ALA A 51 28.92 9.95 2.97
N TYR A 52 28.29 9.17 3.85
CA TYR A 52 28.58 9.12 5.29
C TYR A 52 29.43 7.91 5.70
N ALA A 53 29.82 7.04 4.76
CA ALA A 53 30.74 5.95 5.03
C ALA A 53 32.06 6.50 5.61
N ASP A 54 32.65 5.78 6.56
CA ASP A 54 33.93 6.17 7.14
C ASP A 54 34.99 6.25 6.03
N PRO A 55 35.68 7.39 5.84
CA PRO A 55 36.51 7.63 4.66
C PRO A 55 37.79 6.76 4.61
N GLU A 56 38.18 6.14 5.73
CA GLU A 56 39.36 5.26 5.79
C GLU A 56 39.00 3.80 5.51
N THR A 57 37.88 3.34 6.06
CA THR A 57 37.48 1.92 6.05
C THR A 57 36.33 1.62 5.09
N GLY A 58 35.60 2.63 4.63
CA GLY A 58 34.39 2.47 3.81
C GLY A 58 33.19 1.88 4.56
N LEU A 59 33.30 1.56 5.85
CA LEU A 59 32.19 1.01 6.65
C LEU A 59 31.11 2.06 6.89
N LEU A 60 29.85 1.62 6.90
CA LEU A 60 28.71 2.48 7.20
C LEU A 60 28.60 2.70 8.72
N PRO A 61 28.34 3.92 9.20
CA PRO A 61 28.00 4.13 10.61
C PRO A 61 26.65 3.50 10.93
N ARG A 62 26.44 3.09 12.18
CA ARG A 62 25.14 2.62 12.67
C ARG A 62 24.07 3.69 12.49
N ASN A 63 24.33 4.91 12.97
CA ASN A 63 23.42 6.06 12.83
C ASN A 63 24.22 7.34 12.57
N LEU A 64 23.61 8.33 11.90
CA LEU A 64 24.29 9.57 11.50
C LEU A 64 24.47 10.58 12.64
N ALA A 65 23.59 10.55 13.65
CA ALA A 65 23.54 11.60 14.66
C ALA A 65 24.62 11.49 15.74
N ASP A 66 25.09 10.29 16.11
CA ASP A 66 26.16 10.11 17.12
C ASP A 66 26.82 8.71 17.15
N ASP A 67 26.21 7.69 16.53
CA ASP A 67 26.70 6.30 16.53
C ASP A 67 27.64 6.02 15.35
N LEU A 68 28.81 6.66 15.37
CA LEU A 68 29.86 6.53 14.37
C LEU A 68 30.71 5.25 14.57
N TYR A 69 30.05 4.10 14.49
CA TYR A 69 30.66 2.79 14.58
C TYR A 69 29.92 1.78 13.69
N TRP A 70 30.60 0.69 13.34
CA TRP A 70 30.00 -0.45 12.66
C TRP A 70 29.69 -1.55 13.68
N ASN A 71 28.51 -2.17 13.58
CA ASN A 71 28.18 -3.36 14.36
C ASN A 71 27.34 -4.36 13.55
N ALA A 72 27.30 -5.59 14.04
CA ALA A 72 26.67 -6.70 13.33
C ALA A 72 25.14 -6.64 13.34
N LYS A 73 24.53 -6.29 14.48
CA LYS A 73 23.07 -6.36 14.69
C LYS A 73 22.27 -5.19 14.13
N ASP A 74 22.93 -4.12 13.67
CA ASP A 74 22.23 -2.94 13.13
C ASP A 74 22.84 -2.56 11.76
N ALA A 75 24.08 -2.06 11.72
CA ALA A 75 24.68 -1.60 10.46
C ALA A 75 24.83 -2.72 9.41
N ALA A 76 25.28 -3.90 9.86
CA ALA A 76 25.45 -5.07 9.01
C ALA A 76 24.15 -5.83 8.72
N ALA A 77 23.16 -5.75 9.62
CA ALA A 77 21.88 -6.45 9.55
C ALA A 77 20.82 -5.65 8.77
N ASP A 78 20.73 -4.33 8.95
CA ASP A 78 19.58 -3.54 8.50
C ASP A 78 19.90 -2.46 7.48
N ASN A 79 21.18 -2.15 7.23
CA ASN A 79 21.57 -1.07 6.32
C ASN A 79 22.41 -1.58 5.14
N TYR A 80 23.59 -2.13 5.44
CA TYR A 80 24.49 -2.72 4.44
C TYR A 80 23.85 -3.69 3.42
N PRO A 81 22.97 -4.64 3.80
CA PRO A 81 22.39 -5.56 2.84
C PRO A 81 21.53 -4.89 1.78
N PHE A 82 20.84 -3.81 2.13
CA PHE A 82 19.92 -3.15 1.20
C PHE A 82 20.61 -2.15 0.30
N LEU A 83 21.76 -1.60 0.73
CA LEU A 83 22.74 -1.02 -0.19
C LEU A 83 23.25 -2.07 -1.19
N THR A 84 23.60 -3.26 -0.70
CA THR A 84 24.10 -4.35 -1.55
C THR A 84 23.05 -4.79 -2.56
N LEU A 85 21.81 -5.00 -2.13
CA LEU A 85 20.70 -5.41 -3.00
C LEU A 85 20.36 -4.30 -4.00
N THR A 86 20.35 -3.04 -3.59
CA THR A 86 20.24 -1.90 -4.51
C THR A 86 21.32 -1.99 -5.59
N ALA A 87 22.57 -2.27 -5.22
CA ALA A 87 23.66 -2.44 -6.18
C ALA A 87 23.41 -3.60 -7.16
N GLN A 88 22.87 -4.72 -6.67
CA GLN A 88 22.61 -5.91 -7.49
C GLN A 88 21.46 -5.72 -8.46
N VAL A 89 20.34 -5.14 -8.00
CA VAL A 89 19.10 -4.91 -8.76
C VAL A 89 19.28 -3.78 -9.79
N THR A 90 20.04 -2.72 -9.45
CA THR A 90 20.31 -1.62 -10.38
C THR A 90 21.42 -1.95 -11.38
N GLY A 91 22.25 -2.94 -11.11
CA GLY A 91 23.39 -3.27 -11.96
C GLY A 91 24.51 -2.22 -11.97
N LEU A 92 24.51 -1.26 -11.03
CA LEU A 92 25.47 -0.15 -11.01
C LEU A 92 26.83 -0.61 -10.50
N TYR A 93 27.83 -0.58 -11.38
CA TYR A 93 29.17 -1.10 -11.10
C TYR A 93 29.80 -0.50 -9.84
N TYR A 94 29.73 0.82 -9.65
CA TYR A 94 30.36 1.49 -8.51
C TYR A 94 29.73 1.07 -7.16
N LEU A 95 28.40 0.90 -7.11
CA LEU A 95 27.72 0.39 -5.91
C LEU A 95 28.11 -1.06 -5.64
N LYS A 96 28.25 -1.89 -6.69
CA LYS A 96 28.70 -3.29 -6.53
C LYS A 96 30.10 -3.37 -5.95
N GLN A 97 31.01 -2.48 -6.38
CA GLN A 97 32.36 -2.42 -5.81
C GLN A 97 32.33 -1.95 -4.34
N ALA A 98 31.52 -0.95 -4.01
CA ALA A 98 31.37 -0.49 -2.63
C ALA A 98 30.83 -1.59 -1.71
N ALA A 99 29.80 -2.33 -2.14
CA ALA A 99 29.23 -3.43 -1.37
C ALA A 99 30.27 -4.53 -1.06
N VAL A 100 31.03 -4.97 -2.07
CA VAL A 100 32.10 -5.98 -1.86
C VAL A 100 33.19 -5.43 -0.94
N HIS A 101 33.59 -4.17 -1.12
CA HIS A 101 34.60 -3.55 -0.27
C HIS A 101 34.17 -3.49 1.21
N ILE A 102 32.91 -3.12 1.49
CA ILE A 102 32.37 -3.11 2.85
C ILE A 102 32.43 -4.50 3.48
N LEU A 103 32.06 -5.56 2.74
CA LEU A 103 32.15 -6.95 3.21
C LEU A 103 33.58 -7.34 3.61
N GLU A 104 34.56 -6.94 2.80
CA GLU A 104 35.97 -7.22 3.05
C GLU A 104 36.46 -6.48 4.30
N GLN A 105 36.07 -5.21 4.47
CA GLN A 105 36.49 -4.38 5.60
C GLN A 105 35.83 -4.82 6.90
N GLU A 106 34.56 -5.24 6.86
CA GLU A 106 33.86 -5.83 8.01
C GLU A 106 34.62 -7.05 8.54
N GLN A 107 35.01 -7.97 7.65
CA GLN A 107 35.74 -9.18 8.03
C GLN A 107 37.13 -8.87 8.60
N VAL A 108 37.80 -7.84 8.11
CA VAL A 108 39.15 -7.47 8.57
C VAL A 108 39.14 -6.72 9.89
N LEU A 109 38.22 -5.77 10.05
CA LEU A 109 38.24 -4.80 11.15
C LEU A 109 37.30 -5.19 12.28
N ALA A 110 36.10 -5.67 11.95
CA ALA A 110 35.04 -5.90 12.91
C ALA A 110 35.00 -7.34 13.44
N THR A 111 35.91 -8.23 13.05
CA THR A 111 35.87 -9.65 13.48
C THR A 111 36.87 -9.95 14.60
N ARG A 112 36.40 -10.56 15.70
CA ARG A 112 37.22 -11.02 16.83
C ARG A 112 37.93 -12.34 16.55
N PRO A 113 39.01 -12.68 17.28
CA PRO A 113 39.53 -14.04 17.33
C PRO A 113 38.40 -15.03 17.70
N GLY A 114 38.14 -16.00 16.84
CA GLY A 114 36.96 -16.89 16.95
C GLY A 114 35.90 -16.67 15.87
N GLY A 115 36.05 -15.64 15.03
CA GLY A 115 35.29 -15.47 13.79
C GLY A 115 33.98 -14.68 13.90
N LEU A 116 33.55 -14.33 15.11
CA LEU A 116 32.35 -13.53 15.35
C LEU A 116 32.61 -12.02 15.21
N PRO A 117 31.68 -11.27 14.61
CA PRO A 117 31.76 -9.82 14.47
C PRO A 117 31.43 -9.12 15.79
N ASP A 118 32.09 -7.99 16.04
CA ASP A 118 31.94 -7.11 17.19
C ASP A 118 31.86 -5.65 16.72
N THR A 119 31.60 -4.75 17.64
CA THR A 119 31.41 -3.32 17.36
C THR A 119 32.75 -2.63 17.15
N TRP A 120 32.98 -2.13 15.93
CA TRP A 120 34.18 -1.41 15.53
C TRP A 120 33.93 0.11 15.55
N ASP A 121 34.63 0.82 16.43
CA ASP A 121 34.46 2.26 16.61
C ASP A 121 35.36 3.06 15.67
N PHE A 122 34.75 3.96 14.88
CA PHE A 122 35.49 4.72 13.87
C PHE A 122 36.39 5.79 14.49
N ARG A 123 36.09 6.25 15.71
CA ARG A 123 36.83 7.32 16.39
C ARG A 123 38.06 6.76 17.08
N THR A 124 37.91 5.65 17.80
CA THR A 124 39.03 5.05 18.54
C THR A 124 39.87 4.11 17.68
N ARG A 125 39.32 3.61 16.57
CA ARG A 125 39.95 2.56 15.73
C ARG A 125 40.24 1.28 16.52
N GLU A 126 39.34 0.98 17.47
CA GLU A 126 39.37 -0.20 18.32
C GLU A 126 37.94 -0.74 18.49
N PHE A 127 37.82 -1.93 19.07
CA PHE A 127 36.52 -2.41 19.50
C PHE A 127 36.00 -1.59 20.70
N GLN A 128 34.70 -1.35 20.77
CA GLN A 128 34.10 -0.56 21.87
C GLN A 128 34.31 -1.21 23.25
N THR A 129 34.37 -2.54 23.29
CA THR A 129 34.67 -3.31 24.49
C THR A 129 36.09 -3.85 24.42
N GLY A 130 36.83 -3.81 25.53
CA GLY A 130 38.16 -4.44 25.58
C GLY A 130 38.07 -5.96 25.45
N GLU A 131 37.25 -6.57 26.32
CA GLU A 131 36.97 -8.01 26.33
C GLU A 131 35.64 -8.33 25.63
N PRO A 132 35.59 -9.39 24.80
CA PRO A 132 34.39 -9.75 24.04
C PRO A 132 33.26 -10.24 24.95
N VAL A 133 32.05 -9.70 24.75
CA VAL A 133 30.83 -10.16 25.42
C VAL A 133 30.14 -11.18 24.53
N LEU A 134 30.38 -12.48 24.78
CA LEU A 134 29.94 -13.56 23.90
C LEU A 134 28.44 -13.52 23.56
N ALA A 135 27.57 -13.16 24.52
CA ALA A 135 26.13 -13.07 24.29
C ALA A 135 25.79 -12.01 23.21
N ASP A 136 26.45 -10.85 23.25
CA ASP A 136 26.25 -9.77 22.28
C ASP A 136 26.81 -10.13 20.91
N LEU A 137 27.96 -10.82 20.87
CA LEU A 137 28.55 -11.32 19.63
C LEU A 137 27.66 -12.37 18.95
N VAL A 138 27.11 -13.30 19.74
CA VAL A 138 26.20 -14.34 19.24
C VAL A 138 24.91 -13.72 18.75
N PHE A 139 24.34 -12.77 19.49
CA PHE A 139 23.15 -12.04 19.08
C PHE A 139 23.39 -11.30 17.76
N GLY A 140 24.43 -10.46 17.69
CA GLY A 140 24.69 -9.70 16.47
C GLY A 140 25.10 -10.55 15.27
N ALA A 141 25.77 -11.69 15.48
CA ALA A 141 26.04 -12.61 14.40
C ALA A 141 24.77 -13.32 13.88
N ALA A 142 23.81 -13.64 14.77
CA ALA A 142 22.53 -14.23 14.37
C ALA A 142 21.68 -13.25 13.55
N GLU A 143 21.57 -12.00 14.01
CA GLU A 143 20.90 -10.92 13.26
C GLU A 143 21.57 -10.68 11.92
N TYR A 144 22.91 -10.54 11.90
CA TYR A 144 23.63 -10.31 10.64
C TYR A 144 23.46 -11.47 9.65
N VAL A 145 23.35 -12.71 10.13
CA VAL A 145 23.05 -13.87 9.27
C VAL A 145 21.63 -13.79 8.72
N LYS A 146 20.62 -13.54 9.57
CA LYS A 146 19.18 -13.56 9.19
C LYS A 146 18.78 -12.30 8.41
N ASP A 147 18.99 -11.11 8.94
CA ASP A 147 18.54 -9.84 8.33
C ASP A 147 19.55 -9.31 7.31
N GLY A 148 20.84 -9.53 7.55
CA GLY A 148 21.89 -9.07 6.65
C GLY A 148 22.15 -9.98 5.46
N LEU A 149 22.83 -11.10 5.69
CA LEU A 149 23.41 -11.92 4.63
C LEU A 149 22.37 -12.75 3.88
N MET A 150 21.35 -13.25 4.57
CA MET A 150 20.31 -14.10 3.97
C MET A 150 19.57 -13.45 2.79
N PRO A 151 19.04 -12.21 2.87
CA PRO A 151 18.37 -11.59 1.71
C PRO A 151 19.32 -11.36 0.53
N ILE A 152 20.60 -11.05 0.79
CA ILE A 152 21.62 -10.94 -0.27
C ILE A 152 21.84 -12.29 -0.94
N VAL A 153 21.97 -13.37 -0.17
CA VAL A 153 22.19 -14.73 -0.67
C VAL A 153 20.99 -15.23 -1.46
N GLU A 154 19.76 -14.93 -1.04
CA GLU A 154 18.54 -15.25 -1.79
C GLU A 154 18.56 -14.63 -3.20
N TRP A 155 19.06 -13.40 -3.33
CA TRP A 155 19.14 -12.70 -4.61
C TRP A 155 20.35 -13.10 -5.46
N THR A 156 21.52 -13.28 -4.82
CA THR A 156 22.81 -13.42 -5.52
C THR A 156 23.25 -14.88 -5.69
N GLY A 157 22.77 -15.80 -4.86
CA GLY A 157 23.18 -17.19 -4.84
C GLY A 157 24.60 -17.40 -4.29
N PRO A 158 25.34 -18.42 -4.78
CA PRO A 158 26.70 -18.71 -4.33
C PRO A 158 27.67 -17.53 -4.54
N GLY A 159 28.44 -17.19 -3.51
CA GLY A 159 29.38 -16.08 -3.55
C GLY A 159 29.89 -15.69 -2.16
N PRO A 160 30.58 -14.54 -2.04
CA PRO A 160 31.26 -14.15 -0.80
C PRO A 160 30.31 -13.94 0.39
N TRP A 161 29.07 -13.51 0.14
CA TRP A 161 28.06 -13.36 1.19
C TRP A 161 27.61 -14.70 1.75
N LEU A 162 27.46 -15.73 0.90
CA LEU A 162 27.16 -17.10 1.33
C LEU A 162 28.33 -17.69 2.13
N ASP A 163 29.56 -17.43 1.70
CA ASP A 163 30.76 -17.88 2.43
C ASP A 163 30.81 -17.25 3.83
N ARG A 164 30.54 -15.94 3.93
CA ARG A 164 30.45 -15.24 5.22
C ARG A 164 29.32 -15.77 6.09
N MET A 165 28.13 -16.00 5.51
CA MET A 165 26.96 -16.52 6.22
C MET A 165 27.25 -17.89 6.86
N GLN A 166 27.85 -18.81 6.09
CA GLN A 166 28.26 -20.12 6.59
C GLN A 166 29.31 -20.00 7.70
N ALA A 167 30.31 -19.12 7.53
CA ALA A 167 31.36 -18.91 8.53
C ALA A 167 30.80 -18.40 9.86
N LEU A 168 29.85 -17.46 9.83
CA LEU A 168 29.23 -16.91 11.05
C LEU A 168 28.43 -17.97 11.81
N VAL A 169 27.57 -18.73 11.12
CA VAL A 169 26.79 -19.79 11.76
C VAL A 169 27.69 -20.85 12.41
N ARG A 170 28.80 -21.22 11.76
CA ARG A 170 29.77 -22.16 12.33
C ARG A 170 30.47 -21.56 13.54
N ALA A 171 30.92 -20.32 13.45
CA ALA A 171 31.57 -19.61 14.55
C ALA A 171 30.66 -19.51 15.79
N ILE A 172 29.35 -19.25 15.61
CA ILE A 172 28.40 -19.22 16.74
C ILE A 172 28.43 -20.55 17.51
N TYR A 173 28.39 -21.68 16.80
CA TYR A 173 28.42 -23.00 17.43
C TYR A 173 29.80 -23.36 17.99
N GLU A 174 30.90 -23.01 17.32
CA GLU A 174 32.25 -23.28 17.82
C GLU A 174 32.56 -22.53 19.14
N GLN A 175 32.06 -21.31 19.26
CA GLN A 175 32.22 -20.49 20.47
C GLN A 175 31.27 -20.91 21.61
N THR A 176 30.16 -21.60 21.31
CA THR A 176 29.13 -21.95 22.31
C THR A 176 29.13 -23.43 22.70
N GLU A 177 29.43 -24.36 21.80
CA GLU A 177 29.45 -25.82 22.04
C GLU A 177 30.52 -26.27 23.06
N ASN A 178 31.59 -25.49 23.29
CA ASN A 178 32.63 -25.81 24.28
C ASN A 178 32.26 -25.40 25.73
N ILE A 179 31.23 -24.57 25.90
CA ILE A 179 30.84 -23.97 27.18
C ILE A 179 29.50 -24.56 27.67
N LEU A 180 28.69 -25.06 26.73
CA LEU A 180 27.36 -25.58 26.99
C LEU A 180 27.35 -27.11 26.85
N PRO A 181 26.70 -27.86 27.77
CA PRO A 181 26.49 -29.29 27.61
C PRO A 181 26.03 -29.68 26.19
N ALA A 182 26.33 -30.89 25.72
CA ALA A 182 25.94 -31.39 24.39
C ALA A 182 24.41 -31.40 24.11
N LYS A 183 23.59 -30.98 25.08
CA LYS A 183 22.13 -30.84 25.04
C LYS A 183 21.63 -29.38 25.10
N THR A 184 22.49 -28.37 24.96
CA THR A 184 22.11 -26.95 25.16
C THR A 184 22.17 -26.16 23.86
N SER A 185 21.21 -25.26 23.69
CA SER A 185 21.11 -24.30 22.58
C SER A 185 22.30 -23.33 22.57
N PRO A 186 22.76 -22.82 21.41
CA PRO A 186 23.82 -21.79 21.35
C PRO A 186 23.48 -20.49 22.11
N SER A 187 22.20 -20.24 22.37
CA SER A 187 21.75 -19.09 23.17
C SER A 187 20.54 -19.44 24.04
N GLY A 188 20.37 -18.73 25.15
CA GLY A 188 19.13 -18.71 25.93
C GLY A 188 18.09 -17.73 25.38
N ASN A 189 18.47 -16.85 24.44
CA ASN A 189 17.55 -15.96 23.76
C ASN A 189 16.77 -16.75 22.69
N ILE A 190 15.43 -16.67 22.75
CA ILE A 190 14.51 -17.38 21.84
C ILE A 190 14.58 -16.86 20.41
N GLU A 191 14.82 -15.56 20.23
CA GLU A 191 14.98 -14.88 18.95
C GLU A 191 16.19 -15.43 18.19
N VAL A 192 17.38 -15.41 18.82
CA VAL A 192 18.60 -16.04 18.27
C VAL A 192 18.36 -17.48 17.84
N CYS A 193 17.56 -18.25 18.59
CA CYS A 193 17.24 -19.62 18.21
C CYS A 193 16.32 -19.69 16.99
N GLY A 194 15.36 -18.77 16.88
CA GLY A 194 14.53 -18.58 15.70
C GLY A 194 15.34 -18.21 14.46
N ASP A 195 16.22 -17.22 14.56
CA ASP A 195 17.12 -16.78 13.48
C ASP A 195 17.97 -17.92 12.96
N LEU A 196 18.56 -18.70 13.88
CA LEU A 196 19.37 -19.84 13.54
C LEU A 196 18.53 -20.95 12.88
N MET A 197 17.31 -21.23 13.35
CA MET A 197 16.44 -22.20 12.69
C MET A 197 16.10 -21.78 11.26
N GLN A 198 15.75 -20.53 11.03
CA GLN A 198 15.44 -20.01 9.68
C GLN A 198 16.67 -20.08 8.78
N SER A 199 17.78 -19.51 9.24
CA SER A 199 19.03 -19.43 8.47
C SER A 199 19.65 -20.79 8.17
N MET A 200 19.72 -21.68 9.17
CA MET A 200 20.27 -23.03 8.97
C MET A 200 19.37 -23.92 8.13
N SER A 201 18.05 -23.71 8.16
CA SER A 201 17.13 -24.46 7.29
C SER A 201 17.41 -24.16 5.82
N ARG A 202 17.60 -22.90 5.47
CA ARG A 202 17.96 -22.49 4.10
C ARG A 202 19.37 -22.92 3.71
N LEU A 203 20.34 -22.79 4.62
CA LEU A 203 21.70 -23.31 4.41
C LEU A 203 21.73 -24.83 4.18
N TYR A 204 20.90 -25.60 4.89
CA TYR A 204 20.78 -27.05 4.67
C TYR A 204 20.35 -27.36 3.24
N TRP A 205 19.28 -26.74 2.75
CA TRP A 205 18.81 -26.97 1.38
C TRP A 205 19.86 -26.57 0.34
N GLN A 206 20.50 -25.42 0.54
CA GLN A 206 21.49 -24.91 -0.39
C GLN A 206 22.74 -25.79 -0.46
N THR A 207 23.26 -26.25 0.68
CA THR A 207 24.54 -26.96 0.78
C THR A 207 24.42 -28.48 0.78
N GLY A 208 23.30 -29.03 1.25
CA GLY A 208 23.12 -30.44 1.56
C GLY A 208 23.83 -30.91 2.83
N ASP A 209 24.43 -30.01 3.62
CA ASP A 209 25.16 -30.41 4.83
C ASP A 209 24.21 -30.73 6.00
N ALA A 210 24.13 -32.02 6.33
CA ALA A 210 23.29 -32.53 7.42
C ALA A 210 23.60 -31.92 8.80
N TRP A 211 24.79 -31.30 8.99
CA TRP A 211 25.10 -30.58 10.22
C TRP A 211 24.04 -29.53 10.53
N TYR A 212 23.64 -28.71 9.55
CA TYR A 212 22.63 -27.66 9.73
C TYR A 212 21.28 -28.26 10.12
N LYS A 213 20.83 -29.28 9.37
CA LYS A 213 19.58 -30.00 9.63
C LYS A 213 19.51 -30.57 11.06
N GLU A 214 20.56 -31.25 11.52
CA GLU A 214 20.55 -31.84 12.87
C GLU A 214 20.52 -30.78 13.99
N ARG A 215 21.08 -29.57 13.75
CA ARG A 215 20.98 -28.46 14.70
C ARG A 215 19.57 -27.85 14.71
N CYS A 216 18.97 -27.68 13.52
CA CYS A 216 17.57 -27.28 13.39
C CYS A 216 16.63 -28.22 14.17
N TYR A 217 16.78 -29.54 14.02
CA TYR A 217 15.95 -30.50 14.75
C TYR A 217 16.12 -30.42 16.27
N ARG A 218 17.33 -30.16 16.78
CA ARG A 218 17.55 -29.98 18.22
C ARG A 218 16.83 -28.73 18.75
N LEU A 219 16.88 -27.62 18.01
CA LEU A 219 16.16 -26.40 18.38
C LEU A 219 14.64 -26.62 18.30
N ALA A 220 14.14 -27.30 17.26
CA ALA A 220 12.73 -27.63 17.15
C ALA A 220 12.26 -28.57 18.27
N ASP A 221 13.01 -29.63 18.60
CA ASP A 221 12.71 -30.53 19.72
C ASP A 221 12.60 -29.78 21.05
N ARG A 222 13.49 -28.80 21.27
CA ARG A 222 13.45 -27.92 22.44
C ARG A 222 12.16 -27.11 22.49
N TYR A 223 11.83 -26.38 21.42
CA TYR A 223 10.72 -25.42 21.40
C TYR A 223 9.35 -26.03 21.09
N LEU A 224 9.28 -27.31 20.73
CA LEU A 224 8.03 -28.07 20.60
C LEU A 224 7.75 -28.98 21.81
N PHE A 225 8.77 -29.46 22.53
CA PHE A 225 8.58 -30.48 23.58
C PHE A 225 9.26 -30.18 24.92
N GLU A 226 10.52 -29.76 24.94
CA GLU A 226 11.24 -29.57 26.22
C GLU A 226 10.82 -28.28 26.92
N GLN A 227 10.64 -27.22 26.14
CA GLN A 227 10.22 -25.90 26.57
C GLN A 227 9.27 -25.32 25.52
N PRO A 228 8.07 -25.92 25.36
CA PRO A 228 7.17 -25.58 24.26
C PRO A 228 6.81 -24.10 24.25
N VAL A 229 6.85 -23.45 23.09
CA VAL A 229 6.45 -22.03 22.94
C VAL A 229 5.00 -21.84 23.42
N SER A 230 4.13 -22.80 23.12
CA SER A 230 2.73 -22.83 23.57
C SER A 230 2.55 -22.93 25.09
N ALA A 231 3.60 -23.31 25.84
CA ALA A 231 3.59 -23.42 27.29
C ALA A 231 4.26 -22.23 28.01
N LEU A 232 4.87 -21.30 27.27
CA LEU A 232 5.41 -20.06 27.84
C LEU A 232 4.29 -19.22 28.43
N GLU A 233 4.58 -18.39 29.42
CA GLU A 233 3.54 -17.51 30.01
C GLU A 233 3.00 -16.49 29.00
N ARG A 234 3.89 -15.95 28.16
CA ARG A 234 3.56 -15.01 27.09
C ARG A 234 4.25 -15.43 25.80
N ILE A 235 3.56 -15.28 24.68
CA ILE A 235 4.10 -15.40 23.33
C ILE A 235 4.08 -14.02 22.70
N ARG A 236 5.22 -13.59 22.15
CA ARG A 236 5.33 -12.36 21.37
C ARG A 236 4.88 -12.63 19.94
N LEU A 237 4.05 -11.74 19.38
CA LEU A 237 3.48 -11.86 18.03
C LEU A 237 3.87 -10.68 17.12
N ARG A 238 4.78 -9.85 17.60
CA ARG A 238 5.47 -8.80 16.86
C ARG A 238 6.96 -9.14 16.75
N ASP A 239 7.63 -8.46 15.83
CA ASP A 239 9.08 -8.44 15.66
C ASP A 239 9.87 -8.38 16.99
N HIS A 240 11.06 -9.00 16.97
CA HIS A 240 11.96 -9.31 18.08
C HIS A 240 11.41 -10.29 19.13
N GLY A 241 11.03 -11.49 18.70
CA GLY A 241 10.75 -12.64 19.57
C GLY A 241 9.78 -13.67 18.98
N CYS A 242 9.21 -13.41 17.80
CA CYS A 242 8.32 -14.31 17.09
C CYS A 242 9.03 -15.18 16.03
N GLU A 243 10.33 -14.96 15.82
CA GLU A 243 11.21 -15.62 14.83
C GLU A 243 11.28 -17.13 15.06
N VAL A 244 11.09 -17.55 16.31
CA VAL A 244 10.99 -18.97 16.68
C VAL A 244 9.81 -19.66 15.96
N ILE A 245 8.70 -18.95 15.72
CA ILE A 245 7.51 -19.49 15.06
C ILE A 245 7.81 -19.72 13.58
N GLY A 246 8.41 -18.73 12.90
CA GLY A 246 8.90 -18.86 11.53
C GLY A 246 9.93 -19.98 11.41
N GLY A 247 10.92 -20.00 12.30
CA GLY A 247 11.94 -21.05 12.36
C GLY A 247 11.37 -22.45 12.53
N LEU A 248 10.40 -22.65 13.43
CA LEU A 248 9.72 -23.94 13.60
C LEU A 248 9.00 -24.38 12.32
N SER A 249 8.37 -23.45 11.58
CA SER A 249 7.71 -23.77 10.31
C SER A 249 8.71 -24.17 9.21
N GLU A 250 9.88 -23.53 9.13
CA GLU A 250 10.93 -23.90 8.17
C GLU A 250 11.54 -25.27 8.50
N VAL A 251 11.77 -25.57 9.79
CA VAL A 251 12.23 -26.91 10.22
C VAL A 251 11.17 -27.98 9.94
N PHE A 252 9.88 -27.63 10.04
CA PHE A 252 8.79 -28.52 9.67
C PHE A 252 8.80 -28.88 8.17
N VAL A 253 9.18 -27.95 7.28
CA VAL A 253 9.42 -28.25 5.86
C VAL A 253 10.51 -29.31 5.69
N ILE A 254 11.61 -29.20 6.44
CA ILE A 254 12.68 -30.22 6.40
C ILE A 254 12.12 -31.58 6.84
N ALA A 255 11.44 -31.63 7.99
CA ALA A 255 10.86 -32.88 8.49
C ALA A 255 9.90 -33.51 7.47
N ALA A 256 9.00 -32.71 6.88
CA ALA A 256 8.02 -33.20 5.91
C ALA A 256 8.64 -33.81 4.64
N ARG A 257 9.86 -33.41 4.28
CA ARG A 257 10.56 -33.89 3.07
C ARG A 257 11.58 -34.99 3.37
N GLU A 258 12.24 -34.92 4.52
CA GLU A 258 13.44 -35.72 4.81
C GLU A 258 13.25 -36.70 5.98
N ASP A 259 12.24 -36.50 6.84
CA ASP A 259 12.05 -37.29 8.07
C ASP A 259 10.56 -37.40 8.46
N ALA A 260 9.88 -38.38 7.88
CA ALA A 260 8.45 -38.60 8.10
C ALA A 260 8.10 -38.89 9.58
N GLU A 261 8.99 -39.54 10.34
CA GLU A 261 8.74 -39.83 11.76
C GLU A 261 8.76 -38.54 12.59
N ARG A 262 9.77 -37.68 12.37
CA ARG A 262 9.80 -36.35 12.99
C ARG A 262 8.63 -35.48 12.53
N CYS A 263 8.26 -35.52 11.25
CA CYS A 263 7.13 -34.76 10.73
C CYS A 263 5.82 -35.11 11.48
N GLU A 264 5.51 -36.41 11.60
CA GLU A 264 4.32 -36.88 12.34
C GLU A 264 4.38 -36.53 13.82
N ARG A 265 5.57 -36.51 14.42
CA ARG A 265 5.76 -36.08 15.81
C ARG A 265 5.58 -34.57 15.99
N TYR A 266 6.12 -33.75 15.09
CA TYR A 266 6.12 -32.28 15.17
C TYR A 266 4.75 -31.68 14.87
N ARG A 267 4.02 -32.25 13.91
CA ARG A 267 2.71 -31.78 13.45
C ARG A 267 1.75 -31.40 14.59
N PRO A 268 1.38 -32.29 15.54
CA PRO A 268 0.42 -31.92 16.59
C PRO A 268 0.92 -30.80 17.51
N ALA A 269 2.23 -30.71 17.77
CA ALA A 269 2.78 -29.67 18.63
C ALA A 269 2.81 -28.29 17.95
N LEU A 270 3.16 -28.26 16.65
CA LEU A 270 3.14 -27.04 15.85
C LEU A 270 1.70 -26.53 15.63
N TYR A 271 0.76 -27.44 15.36
CA TYR A 271 -0.65 -27.10 15.22
C TYR A 271 -1.21 -26.53 16.52
N ALA A 272 -0.91 -27.14 17.67
CA ALA A 272 -1.35 -26.61 18.95
C ALA A 272 -0.83 -25.18 19.23
N LEU A 273 0.36 -24.83 18.74
CA LEU A 273 0.89 -23.45 18.83
C LEU A 273 0.11 -22.50 17.90
N LEU A 274 -0.05 -22.85 16.63
CA LEU A 274 -0.72 -22.00 15.64
C LEU A 274 -2.22 -21.85 15.95
N ASP A 275 -2.90 -22.91 16.39
CA ASP A 275 -4.30 -22.88 16.81
C ASP A 275 -4.49 -21.97 18.03
N LEU A 276 -3.56 -22.00 19.00
CA LEU A 276 -3.60 -21.09 20.15
C LEU A 276 -3.51 -19.62 19.72
N ILE A 277 -2.68 -19.32 18.70
CA ILE A 277 -2.57 -17.96 18.15
C ILE A 277 -3.85 -17.57 17.41
N LEU A 278 -4.46 -18.46 16.62
CA LEU A 278 -5.75 -18.15 15.99
C LEU A 278 -6.89 -17.97 16.99
N GLU A 279 -6.88 -18.70 18.09
CA GLU A 279 -7.95 -18.61 19.09
C GLU A 279 -7.79 -17.36 19.97
N LYS A 280 -6.56 -17.02 20.37
CA LYS A 280 -6.29 -16.03 21.42
C LYS A 280 -5.40 -14.88 21.00
N GLY A 281 -4.78 -14.93 19.84
CA GLY A 281 -3.75 -14.00 19.38
C GLY A 281 -4.16 -13.17 18.17
N ILE A 282 -5.43 -13.18 17.77
CA ILE A 282 -5.94 -12.36 16.66
C ILE A 282 -7.24 -11.64 17.03
N ASN A 283 -7.49 -10.48 16.42
CA ASN A 283 -8.79 -9.80 16.47
C ASN A 283 -9.72 -10.25 15.33
N GLU A 284 -10.90 -9.63 15.21
CA GLU A 284 -11.90 -9.96 14.18
C GLU A 284 -11.44 -9.71 12.74
N ASP A 285 -10.45 -8.83 12.55
CA ASP A 285 -9.87 -8.49 11.24
C ASP A 285 -8.62 -9.33 10.93
N GLY A 286 -8.15 -10.15 11.89
CA GLY A 286 -6.92 -10.93 11.75
C GLY A 286 -5.63 -10.19 12.15
N MET A 287 -5.70 -9.03 12.81
CA MET A 287 -4.49 -8.37 13.35
C MET A 287 -4.05 -9.05 14.65
N MET A 288 -2.79 -8.86 15.02
CA MET A 288 -2.19 -9.45 16.23
C MET A 288 -1.84 -8.37 17.28
N PRO A 289 -1.93 -8.69 18.58
CA PRO A 289 -1.35 -7.87 19.65
C PRO A 289 0.18 -7.98 19.66
N ASP A 290 0.86 -7.13 20.43
CA ASP A 290 2.32 -7.27 20.63
C ASP A 290 2.67 -8.61 21.30
N TRP A 291 1.87 -9.04 22.28
CA TRP A 291 1.96 -10.36 22.90
C TRP A 291 0.60 -10.87 23.39
N VAL A 292 0.52 -12.19 23.59
CA VAL A 292 -0.63 -12.89 24.21
C VAL A 292 -0.19 -13.77 25.37
N ASN A 293 -0.93 -13.75 26.48
CA ASN A 293 -0.77 -14.69 27.57
C ASN A 293 -1.44 -16.03 27.21
N THR A 294 -0.65 -17.09 27.15
CA THR A 294 -1.13 -18.41 26.68
C THR A 294 -2.19 -19.03 27.58
N LYS A 295 -2.15 -18.71 28.88
CA LYS A 295 -3.04 -19.27 29.90
C LYS A 295 -4.32 -18.46 30.05
N THR A 296 -4.21 -17.14 30.17
CA THR A 296 -5.36 -16.26 30.45
C THR A 296 -6.04 -15.74 29.18
N GLY A 297 -5.35 -15.69 28.04
CA GLY A 297 -5.82 -15.01 26.84
C GLY A 297 -5.73 -13.48 26.94
N GLU A 298 -5.07 -12.93 27.97
CA GLU A 298 -4.76 -11.51 28.04
C GLU A 298 -3.88 -11.10 26.86
N GLN A 299 -4.23 -9.98 26.21
CA GLN A 299 -3.60 -9.47 25.00
C GLN A 299 -3.10 -8.04 25.25
N ASP A 300 -1.99 -7.68 24.63
CA ASP A 300 -1.45 -6.32 24.66
C ASP A 300 -1.61 -5.62 23.31
N TRP A 301 -2.51 -4.64 23.28
CA TRP A 301 -2.81 -3.81 22.12
C TRP A 301 -2.27 -2.39 22.25
N GLU A 302 -1.25 -2.16 23.09
CA GLU A 302 -0.57 -0.84 23.13
C GLU A 302 -0.11 -0.43 21.72
N ARG A 303 0.32 -1.41 20.91
CA ARG A 303 0.49 -1.26 19.47
C ARG A 303 -0.19 -2.41 18.73
N THR A 304 -0.86 -2.09 17.64
CA THR A 304 -1.38 -3.11 16.72
C THR A 304 -0.22 -3.64 15.90
N SER A 305 -0.04 -4.96 15.92
CA SER A 305 0.85 -5.69 15.03
C SER A 305 0.02 -6.33 13.92
N ASP A 306 0.60 -6.49 12.76
CA ASP A 306 -0.07 -7.14 11.65
C ASP A 306 0.19 -8.66 11.57
N GLY A 307 1.36 -9.10 12.04
CA GLY A 307 1.80 -10.49 12.00
C GLY A 307 2.06 -11.04 10.59
N TRP A 308 1.90 -10.25 9.51
CA TRP A 308 2.24 -10.69 8.15
C TRP A 308 3.73 -10.52 7.88
N GLY A 309 4.35 -11.46 7.16
CA GLY A 309 5.82 -11.55 7.06
C GLY A 309 6.50 -12.23 8.26
N TYR A 310 5.76 -12.52 9.33
CA TYR A 310 6.26 -13.19 10.53
C TYR A 310 5.43 -14.44 10.88
N VAL A 311 4.32 -14.26 11.59
CA VAL A 311 3.50 -15.37 12.09
C VAL A 311 2.65 -15.95 10.95
N TYR A 312 2.09 -15.11 10.07
CA TYR A 312 1.35 -15.58 8.90
C TYR A 312 2.23 -16.31 7.88
N ASP A 313 3.54 -16.08 7.85
CA ASP A 313 4.48 -16.89 7.08
C ASP A 313 4.47 -18.34 7.58
N ALA A 314 4.46 -18.54 8.90
CA ALA A 314 4.38 -19.88 9.49
C ALA A 314 3.02 -20.55 9.19
N PHE A 315 1.91 -19.81 9.30
CA PHE A 315 0.58 -20.31 8.93
C PHE A 315 0.54 -20.80 7.48
N LEU A 316 0.97 -19.96 6.55
CA LEU A 316 0.92 -20.28 5.13
C LEU A 316 1.96 -21.33 4.74
N THR A 317 3.12 -21.39 5.40
CA THR A 317 4.10 -22.48 5.23
C THR A 317 3.49 -23.83 5.62
N VAL A 318 2.87 -23.95 6.80
CA VAL A 318 2.20 -25.19 7.22
C VAL A 318 1.02 -25.51 6.29
N ALA A 319 0.25 -24.51 5.87
CA ALA A 319 -0.83 -24.70 4.91
C ALA A 319 -0.35 -25.29 3.59
N LEU A 320 0.82 -24.87 3.08
CA LEU A 320 1.41 -25.40 1.84
C LEU A 320 1.96 -26.82 2.00
N VAL A 321 2.56 -27.14 3.15
CA VAL A 321 3.09 -28.49 3.42
C VAL A 321 1.97 -29.52 3.56
N ASP A 322 0.90 -29.17 4.29
CA ASP A 322 -0.14 -30.10 4.69
C ASP A 322 -1.48 -29.94 3.96
N ASN A 323 -1.57 -28.97 3.05
CA ASN A 323 -2.83 -28.55 2.42
C ASN A 323 -3.89 -28.16 3.48
N HIS A 324 -3.46 -27.42 4.51
CA HIS A 324 -4.30 -27.05 5.64
C HIS A 324 -5.06 -25.73 5.39
N GLU A 325 -6.25 -25.84 4.81
CA GLU A 325 -7.05 -24.70 4.36
C GLU A 325 -7.38 -23.65 5.45
N PRO A 326 -7.69 -23.99 6.72
CA PRO A 326 -7.97 -22.98 7.74
C PRO A 326 -6.85 -21.95 7.95
N TYR A 327 -5.59 -22.37 7.90
CA TYR A 327 -4.44 -21.47 8.05
C TYR A 327 -4.26 -20.58 6.82
N ARG A 328 -4.51 -21.12 5.62
CA ARG A 328 -4.55 -20.33 4.38
C ARG A 328 -5.63 -19.25 4.45
N GLN A 329 -6.84 -19.61 4.88
CA GLN A 329 -7.97 -18.70 5.01
C GLN A 329 -7.73 -17.63 6.08
N ALA A 330 -7.05 -17.94 7.18
CA ALA A 330 -6.66 -16.95 8.18
C ALA A 330 -5.74 -15.86 7.59
N ALA A 331 -4.74 -16.25 6.78
CA ALA A 331 -3.87 -15.30 6.10
C ALA A 331 -4.62 -14.47 5.04
N VAL A 332 -5.51 -15.09 4.25
CA VAL A 332 -6.37 -14.37 3.29
C VAL A 332 -7.28 -13.38 4.00
N HIS A 333 -7.89 -13.76 5.12
CA HIS A 333 -8.76 -12.90 5.92
C HIS A 333 -8.03 -11.67 6.45
N ALA A 334 -6.82 -11.85 6.99
CA ALA A 334 -6.00 -10.71 7.44
C ALA A 334 -5.64 -9.77 6.29
N LEU A 335 -5.20 -10.31 5.15
CA LEU A 335 -4.89 -9.52 3.96
C LEU A 335 -6.12 -8.85 3.36
N ASP A 336 -7.30 -9.47 3.39
CA ASP A 336 -8.51 -8.86 2.85
C ASP A 336 -8.96 -7.66 3.70
N ASN A 337 -8.72 -7.71 5.01
CA ASN A 337 -9.01 -6.62 5.94
C ASN A 337 -7.89 -5.58 6.05
N ILE A 338 -6.71 -5.77 5.44
CA ILE A 338 -5.55 -4.86 5.56
C ILE A 338 -5.86 -3.42 5.14
N HIS A 339 -6.80 -3.23 4.20
CA HIS A 339 -7.20 -1.89 3.78
C HIS A 339 -7.77 -1.09 4.96
N LYS A 340 -8.40 -1.75 5.94
CA LYS A 340 -8.80 -1.18 7.23
C LYS A 340 -7.61 -0.88 8.14
N TYR A 341 -6.37 -0.88 7.67
CA TYR A 341 -5.16 -0.47 8.41
C TYR A 341 -4.23 0.48 7.61
N LEU A 342 -4.66 1.00 6.46
CA LEU A 342 -4.02 2.13 5.76
C LEU A 342 -3.75 3.37 6.63
N GLY A 343 -2.50 3.80 6.73
CA GLY A 343 -2.13 4.98 7.51
C GLY A 343 -2.14 4.75 9.02
N THR A 344 -2.29 3.50 9.47
CA THR A 344 -2.00 3.13 10.85
C THR A 344 -0.56 3.52 11.17
N ASP A 345 -0.36 4.09 12.35
CA ASP A 345 0.97 4.38 12.86
C ASP A 345 1.55 3.10 13.49
N TRP A 346 2.31 2.36 12.69
CA TRP A 346 2.92 1.10 13.10
C TRP A 346 4.04 1.30 14.12
N GLU A 347 4.77 2.43 14.03
CA GLU A 347 6.00 2.69 14.77
C GLU A 347 6.26 4.17 15.10
N ARG A 348 5.27 4.84 15.69
CA ARG A 348 5.40 6.23 16.18
C ARG A 348 5.88 7.21 15.12
N GLY A 349 5.42 6.98 13.89
CA GLY A 349 5.74 7.75 12.70
C GLY A 349 7.06 7.37 12.03
N SER A 350 7.76 6.32 12.45
CA SER A 350 8.97 5.79 11.77
C SER A 350 8.64 5.28 10.35
N ALA A 351 9.58 5.44 9.40
CA ALA A 351 9.48 4.81 8.08
C ALA A 351 9.46 3.27 8.18
N ASP A 352 10.21 2.75 9.16
CA ASP A 352 10.47 1.33 9.38
C ASP A 352 9.20 0.53 9.64
N GLY A 353 8.30 1.04 10.50
CA GLY A 353 7.01 0.39 10.74
C GLY A 353 6.13 0.25 9.49
N TYR A 354 6.19 1.21 8.57
CA TYR A 354 5.52 1.06 7.26
C TYR A 354 6.28 0.08 6.37
N ALA A 355 7.61 0.08 6.42
CA ALA A 355 8.47 -0.80 5.64
C ALA A 355 8.18 -2.27 5.95
N ASP A 356 8.21 -2.65 7.24
CA ASP A 356 7.95 -4.00 7.74
C ASP A 356 6.54 -4.51 7.42
N SER A 357 5.55 -3.63 7.56
CA SER A 357 4.18 -4.00 7.25
C SER A 357 3.99 -4.20 5.74
N ILE A 358 4.56 -3.34 4.90
CA ILE A 358 4.45 -3.47 3.44
C ILE A 358 5.18 -4.69 2.91
N GLU A 359 6.39 -4.97 3.41
CA GLU A 359 7.13 -6.15 2.97
C GLU A 359 6.43 -7.45 3.34
N GLY A 360 5.86 -7.54 4.55
CA GLY A 360 5.16 -8.74 4.99
C GLY A 360 3.90 -8.99 4.16
N ALA A 361 3.20 -7.93 3.78
CA ALA A 361 2.08 -8.01 2.85
C ALA A 361 2.54 -8.50 1.46
N LEU A 362 3.59 -7.89 0.88
CA LEU A 362 4.14 -8.30 -0.43
C LEU A 362 4.62 -9.76 -0.42
N ASN A 363 5.15 -10.22 0.71
CA ASN A 363 5.63 -11.58 0.91
C ASN A 363 4.51 -12.62 0.71
N LEU A 364 3.35 -12.34 1.30
CA LEU A 364 2.18 -13.20 1.20
C LEU A 364 1.44 -13.02 -0.12
N LEU A 365 1.32 -11.78 -0.62
CA LEU A 365 0.58 -11.41 -1.84
C LEU A 365 1.08 -12.13 -3.10
N ASN A 366 2.36 -12.47 -3.15
CA ASN A 366 2.93 -13.27 -4.23
C ASN A 366 2.28 -14.66 -4.37
N ARG A 367 1.71 -15.21 -3.28
CA ARG A 367 1.06 -16.53 -3.23
C ARG A 367 -0.45 -16.44 -2.96
N LEU A 368 -0.88 -15.37 -2.31
CA LEU A 368 -2.26 -15.07 -1.96
C LEU A 368 -2.66 -13.73 -2.60
N PRO A 369 -3.01 -13.70 -3.90
CA PRO A 369 -3.38 -12.46 -4.57
C PRO A 369 -4.71 -11.93 -4.02
N VAL A 370 -4.62 -10.93 -3.14
CA VAL A 370 -5.77 -10.23 -2.55
C VAL A 370 -5.75 -8.80 -3.08
N ALA A 371 -6.75 -8.44 -3.88
CA ALA A 371 -6.80 -7.15 -4.57
C ALA A 371 -6.70 -5.96 -3.61
N ASN A 372 -7.39 -6.05 -2.47
CA ASN A 372 -7.38 -5.04 -1.40
C ASN A 372 -5.99 -4.79 -0.83
N ALA A 373 -5.20 -5.84 -0.68
CA ALA A 373 -3.85 -5.76 -0.14
C ALA A 373 -2.87 -5.16 -1.16
N PHE A 374 -3.00 -5.48 -2.45
CA PHE A 374 -2.22 -4.82 -3.50
C PHE A 374 -2.49 -3.32 -3.56
N GLU A 375 -3.77 -2.94 -3.51
CA GLU A 375 -4.10 -1.53 -3.46
C GLU A 375 -3.51 -0.91 -2.19
N TRP A 376 -3.70 -1.52 -1.01
CA TRP A 376 -3.09 -1.06 0.26
C TRP A 376 -1.57 -0.82 0.15
N VAL A 377 -0.82 -1.72 -0.48
CA VAL A 377 0.63 -1.54 -0.69
C VAL A 377 0.93 -0.28 -1.51
N ASP A 378 0.26 -0.08 -2.65
CA ASP A 378 0.40 1.15 -3.46
C ASP A 378 0.09 2.40 -2.64
N GLN A 379 -0.88 2.29 -1.72
CA GLN A 379 -1.28 3.38 -0.86
C GLN A 379 -0.21 3.72 0.18
N SER A 380 0.35 2.68 0.80
CA SER A 380 1.23 2.81 1.96
C SER A 380 2.65 3.25 1.59
N MET A 381 3.12 2.99 0.35
CA MET A 381 4.46 3.41 -0.10
C MET A 381 4.70 4.92 0.01
N GLY A 382 3.65 5.74 -0.14
CA GLY A 382 3.75 7.20 0.03
C GLY A 382 4.28 7.62 1.40
N HIS A 383 3.98 6.86 2.46
CA HIS A 383 4.49 7.14 3.81
C HIS A 383 6.01 6.94 3.95
N ILE A 384 6.59 6.08 3.11
CA ILE A 384 8.03 5.85 3.05
C ILE A 384 8.69 6.91 2.16
N PHE A 385 8.14 7.14 0.96
CA PHE A 385 8.73 8.08 -0.01
C PHE A 385 8.74 9.53 0.48
N ASP A 386 7.67 9.97 1.18
CA ASP A 386 7.56 11.34 1.70
C ASP A 386 8.62 11.68 2.77
N LYS A 387 9.34 10.68 3.29
CA LYS A 387 10.38 10.87 4.33
C LYS A 387 11.78 11.07 3.75
N GLN A 388 12.04 10.71 2.51
CA GLN A 388 13.38 10.85 1.93
C GLN A 388 13.73 12.33 1.67
N GLY A 389 14.83 12.78 2.27
CA GLY A 389 15.42 14.10 2.03
C GLY A 389 16.11 14.21 0.67
N GLU A 390 16.49 15.43 0.30
CA GLU A 390 17.21 15.70 -0.97
C GLU A 390 18.58 15.00 -1.04
N ASP A 391 19.21 14.72 0.11
CA ASP A 391 20.48 14.01 0.24
C ASP A 391 20.34 12.47 0.18
N GLY A 392 19.11 11.97 0.04
CA GLY A 392 18.80 10.54 -0.02
C GLY A 392 18.64 9.86 1.33
N ILE A 393 18.92 10.56 2.43
CA ILE A 393 18.70 10.07 3.80
C ILE A 393 17.20 10.12 4.11
N ILE A 394 16.70 9.12 4.84
CA ILE A 394 15.27 9.01 5.15
C ILE A 394 15.05 9.52 6.57
N GLU A 395 15.62 8.85 7.56
CA GLU A 395 15.56 9.25 8.97
C GLU A 395 16.94 9.28 9.63
N GLY A 396 18.00 8.82 8.94
CA GLY A 396 19.39 8.95 9.39
C GLY A 396 19.82 7.93 10.43
N TRP A 397 19.09 6.82 10.51
CA TRP A 397 19.40 5.66 11.33
C TRP A 397 19.31 4.37 10.48
N HIS A 398 19.89 3.26 10.95
CA HIS A 398 20.03 2.02 10.16
C HIS A 398 18.73 1.49 9.53
N GLY A 399 17.55 1.76 10.12
CA GLY A 399 16.23 1.43 9.55
C GLY A 399 15.93 2.09 8.19
N ASP A 400 16.71 3.08 7.76
CA ASP A 400 16.69 3.58 6.38
C ASP A 400 16.86 2.44 5.35
N GLY A 401 17.63 1.40 5.70
CA GLY A 401 17.81 0.26 4.81
C GLY A 401 16.55 -0.59 4.66
N ASN A 402 15.72 -0.75 5.70
CA ASN A 402 14.43 -1.43 5.60
C ASN A 402 13.48 -0.70 4.65
N ALA A 403 13.41 0.62 4.73
CA ALA A 403 12.68 1.42 3.75
C ALA A 403 13.18 1.20 2.30
N ALA A 404 14.50 1.07 2.11
CA ALA A 404 15.08 0.74 0.81
C ALA A 404 14.77 -0.70 0.35
N ARG A 405 14.77 -1.69 1.26
CA ARG A 405 14.33 -3.06 1.01
C ARG A 405 12.90 -3.08 0.47
N THR A 406 11.98 -2.44 1.18
CA THR A 406 10.57 -2.39 0.83
C THR A 406 10.36 -1.71 -0.53
N ALA A 407 11.07 -0.61 -0.80
CA ALA A 407 11.03 0.05 -2.10
C ALA A 407 11.54 -0.86 -3.24
N LEU A 408 12.60 -1.66 -3.03
CA LEU A 408 13.04 -2.66 -4.01
C LEU A 408 11.99 -3.75 -4.23
N MET A 409 11.40 -4.29 -3.17
CA MET A 409 10.34 -5.31 -3.27
C MET A 409 9.13 -4.78 -4.03
N TYR A 410 8.73 -3.54 -3.76
CA TYR A 410 7.67 -2.84 -4.48
C TYR A 410 8.02 -2.67 -5.97
N ALA A 411 9.22 -2.20 -6.30
CA ALA A 411 9.67 -2.08 -7.69
C ALA A 411 9.61 -3.43 -8.42
N LEU A 412 10.07 -4.51 -7.78
CA LEU A 412 10.06 -5.85 -8.36
C LEU A 412 8.64 -6.41 -8.54
N TRP A 413 7.69 -6.06 -7.68
CA TRP A 413 6.28 -6.36 -7.94
C TRP A 413 5.79 -5.65 -9.21
N LYS A 414 6.05 -4.35 -9.33
CA LYS A 414 5.65 -3.54 -10.48
C LYS A 414 6.32 -3.96 -11.79
N THR A 415 7.50 -4.56 -11.73
CA THR A 415 8.18 -5.11 -12.92
C THR A 415 8.04 -6.62 -13.08
N GLN A 416 7.23 -7.28 -12.25
CA GLN A 416 7.10 -8.74 -12.22
C GLN A 416 8.46 -9.47 -12.12
N GLY A 417 9.40 -8.88 -11.38
CA GLY A 417 10.76 -9.39 -11.19
C GLY A 417 11.76 -9.00 -12.28
N VAL A 418 11.33 -8.32 -13.35
CA VAL A 418 12.23 -7.90 -14.43
C VAL A 418 13.08 -6.71 -13.98
N THR A 419 14.39 -6.75 -14.26
CA THR A 419 15.31 -5.63 -14.00
C THR A 419 16.06 -5.20 -15.26
N VAL A 420 16.63 -4.00 -15.24
CA VAL A 420 17.46 -3.44 -16.33
C VAL A 420 18.85 -3.14 -15.81
N HIS A 421 19.90 -3.57 -16.50
CA HIS A 421 21.28 -3.29 -16.11
C HIS A 421 22.06 -2.58 -17.25
N PRO A 422 22.70 -1.43 -16.98
CA PRO A 422 22.57 -0.62 -15.77
C PRO A 422 21.23 0.13 -15.73
N TRP A 423 20.62 0.24 -14.56
CA TRP A 423 19.49 1.13 -14.32
C TRP A 423 19.95 2.59 -14.36
N ARG A 424 19.07 3.47 -14.84
CA ARG A 424 19.30 4.91 -14.97
C ARG A 424 17.97 5.63 -14.75
N GLU A 425 17.99 6.80 -14.12
CA GLU A 425 16.77 7.53 -13.72
C GLU A 425 15.78 7.85 -14.85
N ASP A 426 16.26 7.92 -16.09
CA ASP A 426 15.44 8.16 -17.27
C ASP A 426 14.94 6.88 -17.95
N VAL A 427 15.21 5.69 -17.39
CA VAL A 427 14.64 4.42 -17.84
C VAL A 427 13.36 4.14 -17.05
N ARG A 428 12.27 3.88 -17.77
CA ARG A 428 10.97 3.46 -17.20
C ARG A 428 10.71 2.04 -17.65
N LEU A 429 10.50 1.13 -16.70
CA LEU A 429 10.23 -0.29 -16.93
C LEU A 429 8.99 -0.68 -16.14
N GLY A 430 7.94 -1.14 -16.81
CA GLY A 430 6.73 -1.68 -16.18
C GLY A 430 6.39 -3.05 -16.76
N ALA A 431 5.83 -3.94 -15.93
CA ALA A 431 5.39 -5.24 -16.41
C ALA A 431 4.11 -5.72 -15.71
N ALA A 432 3.38 -6.62 -16.37
CA ALA A 432 2.19 -7.28 -15.84
C ALA A 432 1.99 -8.63 -16.53
N LEU A 433 1.23 -9.53 -15.90
CA LEU A 433 0.73 -10.73 -16.57
C LEU A 433 -0.61 -10.43 -17.24
N ASP A 434 -0.81 -10.90 -18.46
CA ASP A 434 -2.13 -10.88 -19.09
C ASP A 434 -3.02 -12.03 -18.61
N ALA A 435 -4.28 -12.06 -19.08
CA ALA A 435 -5.26 -13.07 -18.70
C ALA A 435 -4.84 -14.50 -19.08
N GLU A 436 -3.98 -14.64 -20.09
CA GLU A 436 -3.42 -15.91 -20.55
C GLU A 436 -2.11 -16.28 -19.84
N GLY A 437 -1.64 -15.48 -18.87
CA GLY A 437 -0.43 -15.72 -18.11
C GLY A 437 0.87 -15.42 -18.86
N ALA A 438 0.81 -14.67 -19.96
CA ALA A 438 2.01 -14.17 -20.63
C ALA A 438 2.51 -12.88 -19.95
N LEU A 439 3.83 -12.77 -19.81
CA LEU A 439 4.48 -11.59 -19.27
C LEU A 439 4.53 -10.49 -20.33
N ARG A 440 3.94 -9.35 -20.00
CA ARG A 440 3.91 -8.13 -20.81
C ARG A 440 4.86 -7.13 -20.18
N ILE A 441 5.84 -6.70 -20.95
CA ILE A 441 6.88 -5.75 -20.50
C ILE A 441 6.81 -4.53 -21.40
N GLN A 442 6.93 -3.37 -20.78
CA GLN A 442 7.16 -2.12 -21.47
C GLN A 442 8.42 -1.46 -20.92
N VAL A 443 9.27 -0.98 -21.82
CA VAL A 443 10.46 -0.22 -21.44
C VAL A 443 10.67 0.98 -22.35
N GLU A 444 11.01 2.12 -21.76
CA GLU A 444 11.36 3.34 -22.47
C GLU A 444 12.52 4.06 -21.78
N ALA A 445 13.21 4.93 -22.52
CA ALA A 445 14.28 5.75 -21.99
C ALA A 445 14.31 7.13 -22.68
N GLN A 446 14.55 8.20 -21.92
CA GLN A 446 14.65 9.55 -22.52
C GLN A 446 15.93 9.77 -23.31
N ARG A 447 17.02 9.09 -22.95
CA ARG A 447 18.31 9.11 -23.67
C ARG A 447 18.61 7.72 -24.20
N PRO A 448 19.49 7.58 -25.22
CA PRO A 448 19.86 6.26 -25.72
C PRO A 448 20.33 5.36 -24.58
N TRP A 449 19.83 4.14 -24.54
CA TRP A 449 20.18 3.17 -23.52
C TRP A 449 20.54 1.85 -24.18
N ASN A 450 21.66 1.26 -23.75
CA ASN A 450 22.12 -0.05 -24.18
C ASN A 450 22.51 -0.82 -22.93
N GLY A 451 21.95 -2.00 -22.76
CA GLY A 451 22.17 -2.81 -21.58
C GLY A 451 21.53 -4.17 -21.71
N THR A 452 21.09 -4.70 -20.59
CA THR A 452 20.51 -6.03 -20.48
C THR A 452 19.21 -5.97 -19.70
N LEU A 453 18.18 -6.62 -20.22
CA LEU A 453 16.97 -6.96 -19.49
C LEU A 453 17.18 -8.32 -18.79
N HIS A 454 16.85 -8.39 -17.52
CA HIS A 454 16.96 -9.60 -16.71
C HIS A 454 15.56 -10.03 -16.29
N VAL A 455 15.05 -11.10 -16.86
CA VAL A 455 13.87 -11.79 -16.33
C VAL A 455 14.31 -12.66 -15.17
N ASP A 456 13.56 -12.65 -14.07
CA ASP A 456 13.93 -13.39 -12.86
C ASP A 456 13.99 -14.91 -13.14
N ARG A 457 14.73 -15.61 -12.29
CA ARG A 457 14.82 -17.06 -12.27
C ARG A 457 14.13 -17.58 -11.01
N PRO A 458 13.76 -18.88 -10.96
CA PRO A 458 13.22 -19.44 -9.72
C PRO A 458 14.34 -19.64 -8.69
N ARG A 459 14.75 -18.55 -8.02
CA ARG A 459 15.88 -18.46 -7.09
C ARG A 459 15.78 -19.47 -5.95
N HIS A 460 14.58 -19.71 -5.41
CA HIS A 460 14.30 -20.72 -4.39
C HIS A 460 14.82 -22.10 -4.82
N ARG A 461 14.66 -22.45 -6.09
CA ARG A 461 15.08 -23.74 -6.64
C ARG A 461 16.52 -23.71 -7.15
N GLU A 462 16.90 -22.68 -7.90
CA GLU A 462 18.19 -22.61 -8.58
C GLU A 462 19.34 -22.26 -7.63
N TYR A 463 19.12 -21.36 -6.66
CA TYR A 463 20.14 -20.91 -5.72
C TYR A 463 20.04 -21.60 -4.36
N LEU A 464 18.84 -21.72 -3.81
CA LEU A 464 18.63 -22.24 -2.46
C LEU A 464 18.29 -23.74 -2.44
N ARG A 465 17.90 -24.32 -3.59
CA ARG A 465 17.47 -25.73 -3.72
C ARG A 465 16.34 -26.11 -2.75
N LEU A 466 15.48 -25.16 -2.43
CA LEU A 466 14.30 -25.38 -1.61
C LEU A 466 13.33 -26.35 -2.31
N PRO A 467 12.65 -27.23 -1.56
CA PRO A 467 11.76 -28.24 -2.13
C PRO A 467 10.39 -27.68 -2.54
N LEU A 468 10.05 -26.49 -2.06
CA LEU A 468 8.88 -25.70 -2.45
C LEU A 468 9.15 -24.24 -2.14
N ASP A 469 8.41 -23.34 -2.79
CA ASP A 469 8.52 -21.91 -2.56
C ASP A 469 7.48 -21.43 -1.52
N TYR A 470 7.87 -21.44 -0.24
CA TYR A 470 7.05 -21.04 0.90
C TYR A 470 7.35 -19.60 1.35
N PRO A 471 6.38 -18.91 1.99
CA PRO A 471 6.60 -17.58 2.57
C PRO A 471 7.60 -17.66 3.72
N ARG A 472 8.57 -16.75 3.76
CA ARG A 472 9.65 -16.73 4.74
C ARG A 472 10.20 -15.31 4.89
N ILE A 473 10.65 -14.94 6.09
CA ILE A 473 11.20 -13.61 6.37
C ILE A 473 12.46 -13.34 5.53
N ASN A 474 12.70 -12.07 5.19
CA ASN A 474 13.84 -11.59 4.41
C ASN A 474 14.00 -12.23 3.02
N GLN A 475 12.91 -12.74 2.42
CA GLN A 475 12.93 -13.14 1.02
C GLN A 475 12.52 -11.99 0.10
N PHE A 476 12.99 -12.05 -1.14
CA PHE A 476 12.49 -11.22 -2.23
C PHE A 476 11.55 -12.07 -3.09
N PRO A 477 10.23 -11.80 -3.12
CA PRO A 477 9.26 -12.63 -3.81
C PRO A 477 9.57 -12.86 -5.29
N GLU A 478 9.24 -14.05 -5.78
CA GLU A 478 9.42 -14.45 -7.17
C GLU A 478 8.11 -14.26 -7.94
N TRP A 479 7.98 -13.16 -8.68
CA TRP A 479 6.75 -12.82 -9.40
C TRP A 479 6.59 -13.61 -10.70
N PHE A 480 7.33 -13.26 -11.74
CA PHE A 480 7.45 -14.08 -12.95
C PHE A 480 8.86 -14.62 -13.04
N THR A 481 8.99 -15.95 -13.12
CA THR A 481 10.30 -16.60 -13.22
C THR A 481 10.43 -17.44 -14.48
N ALA A 482 11.64 -17.46 -15.03
CA ALA A 482 11.99 -18.25 -16.20
C ALA A 482 12.94 -19.40 -15.80
N PRO A 483 12.47 -20.65 -15.62
CA PRO A 483 13.35 -21.81 -15.41
C PRO A 483 14.41 -21.96 -16.53
N GLU A 484 15.63 -22.39 -16.20
CA GLU A 484 16.78 -22.38 -17.13
C GLU A 484 16.45 -22.98 -18.51
N GLU A 485 15.89 -24.18 -18.49
CA GLU A 485 15.61 -25.01 -19.67
C GLU A 485 14.17 -24.84 -20.19
N ALA A 486 13.34 -24.00 -19.56
CA ALA A 486 12.00 -23.74 -20.06
C ALA A 486 12.07 -22.94 -21.36
N VAL A 487 11.20 -23.30 -22.31
CA VAL A 487 11.10 -22.64 -23.61
C VAL A 487 9.90 -21.71 -23.63
N PHE A 488 10.16 -20.47 -24.06
CA PHE A 488 9.18 -19.40 -24.17
C PHE A 488 9.06 -18.97 -25.62
N THR A 489 7.87 -18.51 -25.99
CA THR A 489 7.68 -17.69 -27.18
C THR A 489 7.93 -16.24 -26.78
N MET A 490 8.82 -15.55 -27.49
CA MET A 490 9.17 -14.16 -27.21
C MET A 490 8.91 -13.31 -28.45
N GLN A 491 8.24 -12.18 -28.26
CA GLN A 491 8.00 -11.18 -29.28
C GLN A 491 8.46 -9.81 -28.78
N ILE A 492 9.13 -9.04 -29.64
CA ILE A 492 9.56 -7.67 -29.37
C ILE A 492 8.89 -6.77 -30.42
N ASP A 493 8.06 -5.83 -29.97
CA ASP A 493 7.21 -4.99 -30.82
C ASP A 493 6.47 -5.82 -31.89
N ASP A 494 6.48 -5.37 -33.15
CA ASP A 494 5.85 -6.04 -34.29
C ASP A 494 6.72 -7.14 -34.93
N ALA A 495 7.83 -7.54 -34.30
CA ALA A 495 8.69 -8.59 -34.84
C ALA A 495 7.97 -9.95 -34.83
N VAL A 496 8.39 -10.86 -35.72
CA VAL A 496 7.87 -12.24 -35.72
C VAL A 496 8.24 -12.92 -34.40
N PRO A 497 7.28 -13.55 -33.69
CA PRO A 497 7.58 -14.28 -32.46
C PRO A 497 8.67 -15.34 -32.67
N GLY A 498 9.68 -15.31 -31.81
CA GLY A 498 10.78 -16.27 -31.76
C GLY A 498 10.70 -17.18 -30.54
N SER A 499 11.62 -18.12 -30.43
CA SER A 499 11.77 -18.98 -29.26
C SER A 499 12.97 -18.53 -28.42
N ALA A 500 12.81 -18.50 -27.10
CA ALA A 500 13.88 -18.20 -26.16
C ALA A 500 13.85 -19.19 -24.98
N SER A 501 15.01 -19.62 -24.49
CA SER A 501 15.10 -20.36 -23.23
C SER A 501 15.12 -19.42 -22.02
N GLY A 502 14.77 -19.90 -20.84
CA GLY A 502 14.87 -19.10 -19.61
C GLY A 502 16.29 -18.57 -19.38
N LYS A 503 17.32 -19.40 -19.66
CA LYS A 503 18.73 -18.98 -19.62
C LYS A 503 19.03 -17.74 -20.48
N GLN A 504 18.42 -17.64 -21.65
CA GLN A 504 18.56 -16.48 -22.54
C GLN A 504 17.82 -15.26 -21.97
N LEU A 505 16.62 -15.46 -21.40
CA LEU A 505 15.82 -14.40 -20.79
C LEU A 505 16.46 -13.80 -19.52
N TRP A 506 17.28 -14.57 -18.80
CA TRP A 506 18.03 -14.06 -17.64
C TRP A 506 19.04 -12.98 -17.99
N ASN A 507 19.46 -12.88 -19.25
CA ASN A 507 20.46 -11.90 -19.71
C ASN A 507 20.15 -11.49 -21.16
N LEU A 508 18.99 -10.89 -21.40
CA LEU A 508 18.55 -10.49 -22.72
C LEU A 508 19.18 -9.13 -23.11
N PRO A 509 20.09 -9.07 -24.09
CA PRO A 509 20.65 -7.79 -24.53
C PRO A 509 19.55 -6.92 -25.16
N PHE A 510 19.51 -5.64 -24.79
CA PHE A 510 18.44 -4.75 -25.21
C PHE A 510 18.93 -3.30 -25.40
N SER A 511 18.32 -2.61 -26.37
CA SER A 511 18.64 -1.24 -26.75
C SER A 511 17.37 -0.42 -26.93
N ILE A 512 17.41 0.82 -26.44
CA ILE A 512 16.28 1.75 -26.45
C ILE A 512 16.70 3.06 -27.11
N GLU A 513 15.90 3.49 -28.08
CA GLU A 513 16.02 4.80 -28.73
C GLU A 513 15.35 5.88 -27.86
N PRO A 514 15.85 7.13 -27.84
CA PRO A 514 15.26 8.22 -27.07
C PRO A 514 13.76 8.39 -27.28
N GLY A 515 12.98 8.36 -26.21
CA GLY A 515 11.53 8.59 -26.22
C GLY A 515 10.72 7.47 -26.91
N ARG A 516 11.36 6.38 -27.34
CA ARG A 516 10.68 5.25 -27.95
C ARG A 516 10.33 4.20 -26.90
N LYS A 517 9.05 4.01 -26.71
CA LYS A 517 8.47 2.91 -25.93
C LYS A 517 8.60 1.60 -26.70
N ARG A 518 9.14 0.58 -26.04
CA ARG A 518 9.36 -0.77 -26.58
C ARG A 518 8.52 -1.76 -25.80
N HIS A 519 7.92 -2.73 -26.49
CA HIS A 519 7.07 -3.74 -25.87
C HIS A 519 7.67 -5.14 -26.07
N ILE A 520 7.62 -5.96 -25.02
CA ILE A 520 8.07 -7.35 -25.06
C ILE A 520 6.96 -8.24 -24.50
N ILE A 521 6.71 -9.35 -25.18
CA ILE A 521 5.76 -10.37 -24.75
C ILE A 521 6.54 -11.66 -24.59
N ILE A 522 6.45 -12.28 -23.40
CA ILE A 522 7.05 -13.57 -23.09
C ILE A 522 5.93 -14.52 -22.71
N THR A 523 5.63 -15.47 -23.60
CA THR A 523 4.57 -16.45 -23.44
C THR A 523 5.17 -17.81 -23.11
N PRO A 524 4.93 -18.36 -21.90
CA PRO A 524 5.33 -19.73 -21.56
C PRO A 524 4.62 -20.77 -22.43
N ALA A 525 5.27 -21.91 -22.71
CA ALA A 525 4.67 -22.98 -23.50
C ALA A 525 3.43 -23.62 -22.83
N ASN A 526 3.45 -23.69 -21.49
CA ASN A 526 2.30 -24.02 -20.65
C ASN A 526 2.12 -22.85 -19.69
N PRO A 527 1.29 -21.85 -20.02
CA PRO A 527 0.98 -20.79 -19.07
C PRO A 527 0.36 -21.41 -17.82
N ALA A 528 0.99 -21.15 -16.68
CA ALA A 528 0.28 -21.28 -15.42
C ALA A 528 -0.88 -20.29 -15.48
N ALA A 529 -2.09 -20.73 -15.14
CA ALA A 529 -3.16 -19.79 -14.91
C ALA A 529 -2.66 -18.77 -13.86
N PRO A 530 -2.91 -17.46 -14.03
CA PRO A 530 -2.64 -16.51 -12.96
C PRO A 530 -3.27 -17.06 -11.68
N PRO A 531 -2.61 -16.91 -10.52
CA PRO A 531 -3.13 -17.44 -9.27
C PRO A 531 -4.58 -16.98 -9.14
N ALA A 532 -5.50 -17.94 -9.00
CA ALA A 532 -6.92 -17.65 -9.03
C ALA A 532 -7.19 -16.58 -7.96
N GLY A 533 -7.65 -15.40 -8.40
CA GLY A 533 -8.17 -14.39 -7.47
C GLY A 533 -9.17 -15.09 -6.57
N CYS A 534 -9.10 -14.82 -5.27
CA CYS A 534 -10.17 -15.24 -4.37
C CYS A 534 -11.49 -14.76 -4.98
N GLY A 535 -12.47 -15.66 -5.12
CA GLY A 535 -13.78 -15.38 -5.74
C GLY A 535 -14.65 -14.43 -4.93
N THR A 536 -14.06 -13.57 -4.09
CA THR A 536 -14.74 -12.42 -3.51
C THR A 536 -15.10 -11.44 -4.62
N PRO A 537 -16.29 -10.81 -4.57
CA PRO A 537 -16.61 -9.70 -5.45
C PRO A 537 -15.45 -8.70 -5.42
N ALA A 538 -15.03 -8.21 -6.58
CA ALA A 538 -14.00 -7.18 -6.65
C ALA A 538 -14.44 -6.02 -5.75
N PHE A 539 -13.71 -5.79 -4.67
CA PHE A 539 -13.90 -4.63 -3.82
C PHE A 539 -13.78 -3.38 -4.68
N ARG A 540 -14.62 -2.37 -4.43
CA ARG A 540 -14.68 -1.18 -5.26
C ARG A 540 -14.87 -1.54 -6.76
N ALA A 541 -15.81 -2.44 -7.05
CA ALA A 541 -16.06 -3.01 -8.38
C ALA A 541 -16.30 -1.98 -9.48
N SER A 542 -16.71 -0.77 -9.12
CA SER A 542 -16.96 0.34 -10.03
C SER A 542 -15.87 1.42 -9.97
N ARG A 543 -14.64 1.07 -9.56
CA ARG A 543 -13.48 1.98 -9.64
C ARG A 543 -13.28 2.48 -11.08
N TYR A 544 -13.02 3.77 -11.23
CA TYR A 544 -12.67 4.31 -12.54
C TYR A 544 -11.29 3.83 -12.99
N THR A 545 -11.19 3.39 -14.24
CA THR A 545 -9.92 3.12 -14.92
C THR A 545 -9.74 4.21 -15.98
N PRO A 546 -8.63 4.96 -15.97
CA PRO A 546 -8.38 6.02 -16.96
C PRO A 546 -8.49 5.51 -18.39
N GLY A 547 -9.06 6.33 -19.27
CA GLY A 547 -9.39 5.96 -20.64
C GLY A 547 -9.61 7.18 -21.53
N ASP A 548 -10.67 7.16 -22.35
CA ASP A 548 -11.09 8.33 -23.12
C ASP A 548 -12.34 8.99 -22.52
N ALA A 549 -12.67 10.18 -23.02
CA ALA A 549 -13.85 10.93 -22.58
C ALA A 549 -15.16 10.12 -22.69
N GLY A 550 -15.30 9.25 -23.69
CA GLY A 550 -16.48 8.41 -23.86
C GLY A 550 -16.60 7.34 -22.77
N ALA A 551 -15.49 6.68 -22.46
CA ALA A 551 -15.39 5.71 -21.37
C ALA A 551 -15.67 6.37 -20.01
N ALA A 552 -15.11 7.57 -19.77
CA ALA A 552 -15.37 8.37 -18.57
C ALA A 552 -16.87 8.64 -18.38
N MET A 553 -17.54 9.17 -19.41
CA MET A 553 -18.96 9.51 -19.35
C MET A 553 -19.85 8.28 -19.14
N ALA A 554 -19.55 7.16 -19.79
CA ALA A 554 -20.28 5.90 -19.63
C ALA A 554 -20.17 5.37 -18.20
N TRP A 555 -18.94 5.31 -17.68
CA TRP A 555 -18.67 4.92 -16.30
C TRP A 555 -19.41 5.80 -15.28
N GLN A 556 -19.36 7.13 -15.46
CA GLN A 556 -20.06 8.06 -14.57
C GLN A 556 -21.58 7.80 -14.54
N GLN A 557 -22.18 7.53 -15.70
CA GLN A 557 -23.61 7.24 -15.79
C GLN A 557 -23.96 5.94 -15.06
N GLU A 558 -23.19 4.87 -15.28
CA GLU A 558 -23.42 3.58 -14.62
C GLU A 558 -23.27 3.68 -13.10
N LEU A 559 -22.23 4.35 -12.62
CA LEU A 559 -21.99 4.47 -11.18
C LEU A 559 -23.06 5.34 -10.49
N ARG A 560 -23.53 6.44 -11.09
CA ARG A 560 -24.63 7.23 -10.51
C ARG A 560 -25.89 6.40 -10.29
N VAL A 561 -26.24 5.53 -11.24
CA VAL A 561 -27.41 4.63 -11.13
C VAL A 561 -27.21 3.65 -9.98
N LYS A 562 -26.06 2.97 -9.91
CA LYS A 562 -25.76 2.04 -8.81
C LYS A 562 -25.82 2.71 -7.44
N LEU A 563 -25.25 3.91 -7.31
CA LEU A 563 -25.26 4.67 -6.05
C LEU A 563 -26.68 5.13 -5.70
N ALA A 564 -27.48 5.57 -6.67
CA ALA A 564 -28.87 5.95 -6.43
C ALA A 564 -29.71 4.77 -5.89
N ASP A 565 -29.52 3.58 -6.47
CA ASP A 565 -30.17 2.34 -6.02
C ASP A 565 -29.74 1.96 -4.59
N LEU A 566 -28.43 1.96 -4.32
CA LEU A 566 -27.87 1.64 -2.99
C LEU A 566 -28.40 2.59 -1.91
N LEU A 567 -28.42 3.89 -2.21
CA LEU A 567 -28.88 4.92 -1.27
C LEU A 567 -30.42 5.05 -1.22
N ARG A 568 -31.14 4.37 -2.13
CA ARG A 568 -32.60 4.44 -2.28
C ARG A 568 -33.09 5.87 -2.51
N VAL A 569 -32.51 6.54 -3.50
CA VAL A 569 -32.88 7.89 -3.93
C VAL A 569 -33.21 7.92 -5.42
N SER A 570 -34.04 8.87 -5.85
CA SER A 570 -34.26 9.12 -7.29
C SER A 570 -33.42 10.31 -7.74
N LEU A 571 -32.69 10.14 -8.85
CA LEU A 571 -31.83 11.19 -9.38
C LEU A 571 -32.67 12.32 -10.03
N PRO A 572 -32.37 13.61 -9.76
CA PRO A 572 -33.11 14.73 -10.36
C PRO A 572 -33.09 14.72 -11.90
N ALA A 573 -32.02 14.24 -12.52
CA ALA A 573 -31.87 14.17 -13.97
C ALA A 573 -32.85 13.17 -14.63
N GLU A 574 -33.29 12.14 -13.91
CA GLU A 574 -34.21 11.11 -14.42
C GLU A 574 -35.68 11.51 -14.25
N THR A 575 -35.99 12.26 -13.20
CA THR A 575 -37.36 12.69 -12.86
C THR A 575 -37.76 14.01 -13.51
N GLY A 576 -36.81 14.73 -14.11
CA GLY A 576 -37.02 16.10 -14.62
C GLY A 576 -37.10 17.16 -13.50
N GLY A 577 -36.63 16.82 -12.29
CA GLY A 577 -36.79 17.60 -11.08
C GLY A 577 -38.15 17.38 -10.39
N TYR A 578 -38.17 17.47 -9.07
CA TYR A 578 -39.42 17.44 -8.31
C TYR A 578 -40.13 18.80 -8.38
N PRO A 579 -41.47 18.86 -8.21
CA PRO A 579 -42.14 20.15 -8.04
C PRO A 579 -41.50 20.94 -6.88
N PRO A 580 -41.29 22.27 -7.00
CA PRO A 580 -40.64 23.05 -5.96
C PRO A 580 -41.29 22.84 -4.59
N PRO A 581 -40.50 22.65 -3.52
CA PRO A 581 -41.05 22.46 -2.18
C PRO A 581 -41.80 23.71 -1.74
N ILE A 582 -42.87 23.50 -0.96
CA ILE A 582 -43.57 24.62 -0.31
C ILE A 582 -42.68 25.12 0.82
N ALA A 583 -42.33 26.40 0.79
CA ALA A 583 -41.53 27.05 1.82
C ALA A 583 -42.43 27.91 2.72
N LYS A 584 -42.37 27.67 4.04
CA LYS A 584 -43.06 28.48 5.06
C LYS A 584 -42.03 29.36 5.77
N THR A 585 -42.14 30.68 5.64
CA THR A 585 -41.28 31.63 6.36
C THR A 585 -41.72 31.72 7.82
N LEU A 586 -40.82 31.41 8.74
CA LEU A 586 -41.05 31.51 10.18
C LEU A 586 -40.66 32.90 10.70
N ASN A 587 -39.53 33.42 10.23
CA ASN A 587 -38.96 34.68 10.68
C ASN A 587 -38.20 35.37 9.56
N THR A 588 -38.10 36.70 9.61
CA THR A 588 -37.34 37.50 8.65
C THR A 588 -36.55 38.57 9.41
N ALA A 589 -35.26 38.63 9.15
CA ALA A 589 -34.36 39.63 9.71
C ALA A 589 -33.57 40.29 8.56
N ALA A 590 -33.66 41.61 8.45
CA ALA A 590 -32.86 42.37 7.50
C ALA A 590 -31.55 42.83 8.16
N ALA A 591 -30.41 42.59 7.49
CA ALA A 591 -29.13 43.22 7.80
C ALA A 591 -28.80 44.26 6.72
N GLU A 592 -27.73 45.05 6.90
CA GLU A 592 -27.37 46.10 5.92
C GLU A 592 -26.99 45.54 4.53
N ALA A 593 -26.55 44.28 4.42
CA ALA A 593 -26.02 43.68 3.19
C ALA A 593 -26.86 42.53 2.59
N TYR A 594 -27.70 41.86 3.39
CA TYR A 594 -28.56 40.77 2.96
C TYR A 594 -29.80 40.65 3.86
N GLU A 595 -30.87 40.08 3.34
CA GLU A 595 -32.04 39.65 4.09
C GLU A 595 -31.86 38.19 4.48
N ARG A 596 -32.16 37.85 5.73
CA ARG A 596 -32.19 36.48 6.25
C ARG A 596 -33.63 36.06 6.53
N GLN A 597 -33.99 34.86 6.08
CA GLN A 597 -35.27 34.22 6.35
C GLN A 597 -35.04 32.84 6.96
N ASP A 598 -35.61 32.62 8.15
CA ASP A 598 -35.72 31.27 8.70
C ASP A 598 -36.98 30.64 8.10
N ILE A 599 -36.82 29.55 7.36
CA ILE A 599 -37.87 28.89 6.61
C ILE A 599 -37.99 27.41 6.99
N VAL A 600 -39.11 26.81 6.62
CA VAL A 600 -39.31 25.36 6.66
C VAL A 600 -39.71 24.91 5.26
N LEU A 601 -38.99 23.94 4.71
CA LEU A 601 -39.26 23.35 3.40
C LEU A 601 -40.03 22.04 3.56
N GLU A 602 -41.14 21.90 2.83
CA GLU A 602 -41.90 20.66 2.73
C GLU A 602 -41.23 19.71 1.72
N VAL A 603 -40.56 18.67 2.22
CA VAL A 603 -39.77 17.72 1.43
C VAL A 603 -40.63 16.57 0.92
N SER A 604 -41.57 16.10 1.75
CA SER A 604 -42.58 15.08 1.43
C SER A 604 -43.87 15.35 2.21
N GLU A 605 -44.94 14.59 1.95
CA GLU A 605 -46.22 14.70 2.68
C GLU A 605 -46.08 14.55 4.21
N SER A 606 -44.99 13.93 4.67
CA SER A 606 -44.73 13.64 6.09
C SER A 606 -43.46 14.29 6.64
N ARG A 607 -42.64 14.98 5.82
CA ARG A 607 -41.34 15.55 6.25
C ARG A 607 -41.20 17.02 5.89
N GLU A 608 -40.86 17.80 6.91
CA GLU A 608 -40.52 19.22 6.82
C GLU A 608 -39.09 19.43 7.36
N ILE A 609 -38.29 20.24 6.68
CA ILE A 609 -36.91 20.54 7.09
C ILE A 609 -36.70 22.03 7.35
N PRO A 610 -36.16 22.41 8.53
CA PRO A 610 -35.76 23.79 8.80
C PRO A 610 -34.56 24.21 7.93
N ALA A 611 -34.62 25.42 7.38
CA ALA A 611 -33.53 26.02 6.62
C ALA A 611 -33.42 27.53 6.87
N ILE A 612 -32.28 28.11 6.53
CA ILE A 612 -32.00 29.54 6.55
C ILE A 612 -31.66 29.97 5.12
N LEU A 613 -32.48 30.84 4.56
CA LEU A 613 -32.25 31.45 3.27
C LEU A 613 -31.73 32.87 3.47
N THR A 614 -30.61 33.23 2.83
CA THR A 614 -30.18 34.62 2.75
C THR A 614 -30.16 35.13 1.32
N ARG A 615 -30.61 36.37 1.16
CA ARG A 615 -30.73 37.06 -0.13
C ARG A 615 -29.96 38.38 -0.08
N PRO A 616 -29.02 38.63 -1.00
CA PRO A 616 -28.32 39.91 -1.07
C PRO A 616 -29.28 41.11 -1.22
N LEU A 617 -29.06 42.19 -0.45
CA LEU A 617 -29.81 43.45 -0.59
C LEU A 617 -29.08 44.42 -1.54
N GLY A 618 -29.83 45.08 -2.42
CA GLY A 618 -29.33 45.60 -3.71
C GLY A 618 -28.17 46.61 -3.72
N SER A 619 -27.30 46.46 -4.73
CA SER A 619 -26.78 47.51 -5.64
C SER A 619 -25.68 47.03 -6.61
N LYS A 620 -25.68 45.74 -6.99
CA LYS A 620 -25.05 45.23 -8.23
C LYS A 620 -26.00 44.26 -8.93
N GLY A 621 -26.85 44.78 -9.82
CA GLY A 621 -27.44 44.01 -10.92
C GLY A 621 -28.92 43.61 -10.88
N GLY A 622 -29.62 43.63 -9.73
CA GLY A 622 -31.04 43.24 -9.68
C GLY A 622 -31.31 41.76 -9.99
N GLY A 623 -30.33 40.89 -9.73
CA GLY A 623 -30.39 39.47 -10.08
C GLY A 623 -30.22 39.21 -11.60
N PRO A 624 -30.15 37.94 -12.02
CA PRO A 624 -30.13 36.76 -11.17
C PRO A 624 -28.76 36.56 -10.47
N PHE A 625 -28.77 36.10 -9.23
CA PHE A 625 -27.61 35.90 -8.37
C PHE A 625 -27.16 34.44 -8.40
N PRO A 626 -25.84 34.16 -8.26
CA PRO A 626 -25.41 32.80 -7.99
C PRO A 626 -25.96 32.33 -6.63
N ALA A 627 -26.11 31.02 -6.44
CA ALA A 627 -26.62 30.45 -5.20
C ALA A 627 -25.72 29.34 -4.67
N VAL A 628 -25.64 29.16 -3.35
CA VAL A 628 -24.86 28.11 -2.70
C VAL A 628 -25.68 27.42 -1.60
N VAL A 629 -25.79 26.10 -1.69
CA VAL A 629 -26.27 25.26 -0.60
C VAL A 629 -25.14 25.11 0.43
N CYS A 630 -25.38 25.57 1.66
CA CYS A 630 -24.39 25.63 2.74
C CYS A 630 -24.67 24.51 3.76
N ILE A 631 -23.73 23.57 3.91
CA ILE A 631 -23.98 22.31 4.62
C ILE A 631 -23.12 22.23 5.88
N HIS A 632 -23.74 21.95 7.02
CA HIS A 632 -23.06 21.77 8.30
C HIS A 632 -22.66 20.30 8.54
N GLY A 633 -21.70 20.12 9.44
CA GLY A 633 -21.19 18.82 9.87
C GLY A 633 -21.82 18.27 11.14
N HIS A 634 -21.18 17.24 11.72
CA HIS A 634 -21.64 16.57 12.94
C HIS A 634 -21.67 17.53 14.14
N GLY A 635 -22.75 17.47 14.92
CA GLY A 635 -22.92 18.28 16.14
C GLY A 635 -23.08 19.80 15.90
N ALA A 636 -23.01 20.23 14.64
CA ALA A 636 -23.34 21.57 14.20
C ALA A 636 -24.81 21.65 13.76
N THR A 637 -25.27 22.85 13.43
CA THR A 637 -26.62 23.11 12.90
C THR A 637 -26.53 24.02 11.69
N ARG A 638 -27.66 24.26 11.02
CA ARG A 638 -27.76 25.27 9.95
C ARG A 638 -27.33 26.69 10.36
N GLU A 639 -27.32 27.01 11.66
CA GLU A 639 -26.83 28.30 12.17
C GLU A 639 -25.31 28.40 12.15
N THR A 640 -24.62 27.28 12.39
CA THR A 640 -23.18 27.23 12.61
C THR A 640 -22.38 27.72 11.40
N VAL A 641 -22.90 27.52 10.18
CA VAL A 641 -22.25 28.00 8.94
C VAL A 641 -22.23 29.53 8.80
N TYR A 642 -23.00 30.25 9.62
CA TYR A 642 -22.98 31.71 9.74
C TYR A 642 -22.13 32.20 10.93
N ASP A 643 -21.63 31.31 11.78
CA ASP A 643 -20.88 31.69 12.97
C ASP A 643 -19.36 31.78 12.70
N SER A 644 -18.84 33.00 12.76
CA SER A 644 -17.40 33.30 12.61
C SER A 644 -16.51 32.76 13.74
N GLY A 645 -17.08 32.39 14.90
CA GLY A 645 -16.36 31.85 16.05
C GLY A 645 -16.10 30.34 15.98
N THR A 646 -16.45 29.69 14.87
CA THR A 646 -16.36 28.24 14.68
C THR A 646 -15.40 27.91 13.54
N PRO A 647 -14.98 26.64 13.36
CA PRO A 647 -14.15 26.22 12.22
C PRO A 647 -14.75 26.50 10.83
N TYR A 648 -16.02 26.90 10.76
CA TYR A 648 -16.69 27.32 9.52
C TYR A 648 -16.40 28.78 9.14
N HIS A 649 -15.89 29.58 10.08
CA HIS A 649 -15.53 31.00 9.89
C HIS A 649 -16.64 31.85 9.26
N GLY A 650 -17.90 31.50 9.52
CA GLY A 650 -19.07 32.21 8.99
C GLY A 650 -19.15 32.23 7.46
N PHE A 651 -18.69 31.18 6.76
CA PHE A 651 -18.59 31.18 5.30
C PHE A 651 -19.92 31.54 4.60
N ALA A 652 -21.07 31.11 5.13
CA ALA A 652 -22.37 31.42 4.54
C ALA A 652 -22.70 32.93 4.66
N GLU A 653 -22.37 33.57 5.78
CA GLU A 653 -22.51 35.02 5.91
C GLU A 653 -21.61 35.76 4.91
N ILE A 654 -20.37 35.31 4.76
CA ILE A 654 -19.39 35.93 3.86
C ILE A 654 -19.86 35.83 2.40
N LEU A 655 -20.42 34.69 1.98
CA LEU A 655 -21.00 34.51 0.65
C LEU A 655 -22.23 35.41 0.44
N ALA A 656 -23.14 35.46 1.42
CA ALA A 656 -24.33 36.31 1.38
C ALA A 656 -23.97 37.80 1.15
N ARG A 657 -23.01 38.31 1.94
CA ARG A 657 -22.46 39.67 1.81
C ARG A 657 -21.73 39.90 0.48
N SER A 658 -21.29 38.83 -0.18
CA SER A 658 -20.59 38.88 -1.46
C SER A 658 -21.52 38.79 -2.68
N GLY A 659 -22.83 38.81 -2.49
CA GLY A 659 -23.81 38.78 -3.58
C GLY A 659 -24.24 37.39 -4.02
N VAL A 660 -24.16 36.40 -3.13
CA VAL A 660 -24.59 35.01 -3.36
C VAL A 660 -25.84 34.74 -2.54
N VAL A 661 -26.84 34.08 -3.11
CA VAL A 661 -27.97 33.53 -2.34
C VAL A 661 -27.49 32.30 -1.58
N THR A 662 -27.60 32.26 -0.25
CA THR A 662 -27.23 31.07 0.52
C THR A 662 -28.45 30.36 1.06
N LEU A 663 -28.45 29.03 1.00
CA LEU A 663 -29.47 28.20 1.65
C LEU A 663 -28.78 27.19 2.55
N ALA A 664 -28.89 27.38 3.86
CA ALA A 664 -28.35 26.47 4.87
C ALA A 664 -29.47 25.60 5.44
N VAL A 665 -29.32 24.28 5.40
CA VAL A 665 -30.37 23.33 5.79
C VAL A 665 -29.94 22.49 6.99
N GLU A 666 -30.89 22.09 7.81
CA GLU A 666 -30.64 21.14 8.90
C GLU A 666 -30.60 19.71 8.37
N VAL A 667 -29.39 19.15 8.20
CA VAL A 667 -29.22 17.77 7.72
C VAL A 667 -29.29 16.76 8.89
N GLY A 668 -29.90 15.60 8.63
CA GLY A 668 -30.03 14.52 9.62
C GLY A 668 -28.69 14.05 10.20
N GLN A 669 -28.66 13.68 11.48
CA GLN A 669 -27.42 13.32 12.20
C GLN A 669 -27.23 11.81 12.33
N HIS A 670 -28.09 11.10 13.08
CA HIS A 670 -27.91 9.66 13.35
C HIS A 670 -29.22 8.87 13.39
N GLN A 671 -30.33 9.50 13.01
CA GLN A 671 -31.65 8.87 13.01
C GLN A 671 -32.26 9.02 11.62
N VAL A 672 -32.68 7.89 11.06
CA VAL A 672 -33.46 7.85 9.83
C VAL A 672 -34.90 8.18 10.17
N GLN A 673 -35.46 9.24 9.58
CA GLN A 673 -36.84 9.63 9.80
C GLN A 673 -37.80 8.87 8.88
N ASP A 674 -37.38 8.60 7.64
CA ASP A 674 -38.12 7.79 6.68
C ASP A 674 -37.52 6.38 6.52
N PRO A 675 -38.17 5.31 7.04
CA PRO A 675 -37.62 3.96 6.99
C PRO A 675 -37.57 3.35 5.58
N THR A 676 -38.13 4.02 4.57
CA THR A 676 -38.08 3.56 3.18
C THR A 676 -36.77 3.90 2.48
N THR A 677 -35.99 4.83 3.05
CA THR A 677 -34.68 5.25 2.53
C THR A 677 -33.57 4.96 3.55
N THR A 678 -32.34 5.25 3.15
CA THR A 678 -31.13 5.17 3.98
C THR A 678 -30.87 6.51 4.68
N LEU A 679 -29.96 6.57 5.67
CA LEU A 679 -29.64 7.86 6.32
C LEU A 679 -29.01 8.82 5.31
N LEU A 680 -28.09 8.31 4.48
CA LEU A 680 -27.51 9.09 3.39
C LEU A 680 -28.54 9.48 2.34
N GLY A 681 -29.45 8.58 1.99
CA GLY A 681 -30.52 8.86 1.03
C GLY A 681 -31.48 9.95 1.51
N GLU A 682 -31.82 9.96 2.80
CA GLU A 682 -32.61 11.01 3.43
C GLU A 682 -31.91 12.37 3.36
N ARG A 683 -30.64 12.45 3.80
CA ARG A 683 -29.83 13.68 3.75
C ARG A 683 -29.70 14.22 2.32
N LEU A 684 -29.45 13.33 1.36
CA LEU A 684 -29.28 13.71 -0.03
C LEU A 684 -30.60 14.20 -0.65
N THR A 685 -31.72 13.57 -0.28
CA THR A 685 -33.05 14.04 -0.69
C THR A 685 -33.32 15.45 -0.18
N ASP A 686 -33.01 15.75 1.09
CA ASP A 686 -33.15 17.11 1.65
C ASP A 686 -32.36 18.15 0.84
N LEU A 687 -31.14 17.79 0.42
CA LEU A 687 -30.29 18.65 -0.39
C LEU A 687 -30.80 18.80 -1.83
N PHE A 688 -31.32 17.75 -2.45
CA PHE A 688 -31.99 17.85 -3.75
C PHE A 688 -33.18 18.82 -3.70
N ARG A 689 -33.98 18.76 -2.62
CA ARG A 689 -35.10 19.70 -2.41
C ARG A 689 -34.62 21.14 -2.19
N CYS A 690 -33.48 21.34 -1.54
CA CYS A 690 -32.85 22.66 -1.45
C CYS A 690 -32.51 23.21 -2.83
N VAL A 691 -31.94 22.38 -3.72
CA VAL A 691 -31.65 22.78 -5.11
C VAL A 691 -32.94 23.07 -5.88
N ASP A 692 -33.98 22.23 -5.76
CA ASP A 692 -35.29 22.47 -6.38
C ASP A 692 -35.90 23.81 -5.95
N TYR A 693 -35.77 24.14 -4.66
CA TYR A 693 -36.24 25.41 -4.13
C TYR A 693 -35.46 26.58 -4.71
N LEU A 694 -34.12 26.52 -4.72
CA LEU A 694 -33.28 27.56 -5.31
C LEU A 694 -33.59 27.77 -6.80
N VAL A 695 -33.78 26.70 -7.56
CA VAL A 695 -34.16 26.76 -8.99
C VAL A 695 -35.50 27.46 -9.21
N SER A 696 -36.41 27.39 -8.24
CA SER A 696 -37.72 28.05 -8.31
C SER A 696 -37.70 29.56 -8.02
N LEU A 697 -36.60 30.08 -7.45
CA LEU A 697 -36.49 31.48 -7.08
C LEU A 697 -36.13 32.33 -8.32
N PRO A 698 -36.93 33.35 -8.68
CA PRO A 698 -36.69 34.16 -9.87
C PRO A 698 -35.39 34.98 -9.80
N GLU A 699 -34.90 35.26 -8.60
CA GLU A 699 -33.64 35.97 -8.35
C GLU A 699 -32.40 35.06 -8.39
N VAL A 700 -32.54 33.74 -8.56
CA VAL A 700 -31.40 32.80 -8.63
C VAL A 700 -31.06 32.52 -10.09
N ASP A 701 -29.77 32.53 -10.40
CA ASP A 701 -29.23 32.09 -11.67
C ASP A 701 -29.05 30.56 -11.63
N THR A 702 -29.94 29.85 -12.30
CA THR A 702 -29.98 28.39 -12.29
C THR A 702 -28.76 27.74 -12.94
N ALA A 703 -27.98 28.48 -13.72
CA ALA A 703 -26.71 28.00 -14.27
C ALA A 703 -25.54 28.16 -13.29
N ARG A 704 -25.74 28.83 -12.14
CA ARG A 704 -24.69 29.19 -11.18
C ARG A 704 -25.07 28.80 -9.75
N ILE A 705 -25.48 27.55 -9.58
CA ILE A 705 -25.75 26.93 -8.28
C ILE A 705 -24.54 26.09 -7.85
N GLY A 706 -24.05 26.31 -6.64
CA GLY A 706 -22.97 25.53 -6.03
C GLY A 706 -23.36 24.91 -4.69
N CYS A 707 -22.45 24.14 -4.11
CA CYS A 707 -22.57 23.64 -2.74
C CYS A 707 -21.23 23.74 -2.00
N ALA A 708 -21.30 23.91 -0.67
CA ALA A 708 -20.12 23.99 0.18
C ALA A 708 -20.39 23.44 1.59
N GLY A 709 -19.39 22.78 2.18
CA GLY A 709 -19.44 22.34 3.56
C GLY A 709 -18.11 21.87 4.13
N LEU A 710 -18.11 21.59 5.43
CA LEU A 710 -16.97 21.10 6.22
C LEU A 710 -17.33 19.78 6.92
N SER A 711 -16.41 18.82 6.98
CA SER A 711 -16.61 17.52 7.66
C SER A 711 -17.73 16.71 7.01
N LEU A 712 -18.76 16.26 7.76
CA LEU A 712 -20.01 15.73 7.19
C LEU A 712 -20.64 16.72 6.19
N GLY A 713 -20.49 18.03 6.35
CA GLY A 713 -20.91 18.99 5.34
C GLY A 713 -20.11 18.88 4.05
N GLY A 714 -18.81 18.55 4.14
CA GLY A 714 -17.95 18.27 2.99
C GLY A 714 -18.33 16.97 2.30
N GLU A 715 -18.60 15.92 3.08
CA GLU A 715 -19.18 14.65 2.60
C GLU A 715 -20.46 14.89 1.80
N MET A 716 -21.39 15.63 2.38
CA MET A 716 -22.67 15.89 1.73
C MET A 716 -22.54 16.85 0.54
N ALA A 717 -21.56 17.76 0.54
CA ALA A 717 -21.24 18.57 -0.64
C ALA A 717 -20.72 17.71 -1.79
N MET A 718 -19.86 16.72 -1.50
CA MET A 718 -19.40 15.71 -2.46
C MET A 718 -20.60 14.92 -3.02
N TRP A 719 -21.45 14.34 -2.17
CA TRP A 719 -22.62 13.57 -2.62
C TRP A 719 -23.58 14.40 -3.48
N LEU A 720 -23.91 15.62 -3.05
CA LEU A 720 -24.78 16.52 -3.79
C LEU A 720 -24.15 16.89 -5.14
N GLY A 721 -22.86 17.24 -5.16
CA GLY A 721 -22.13 17.53 -6.40
C GLY A 721 -22.11 16.32 -7.34
N ALA A 722 -21.87 15.12 -6.83
CA ALA A 722 -21.77 13.89 -7.61
C ALA A 722 -23.10 13.46 -8.26
N LEU A 723 -24.20 13.57 -7.52
CA LEU A 723 -25.50 12.99 -7.90
C LEU A 723 -26.53 14.02 -8.41
N ASP A 724 -26.33 15.33 -8.21
CA ASP A 724 -27.11 16.39 -8.84
C ASP A 724 -26.28 17.18 -9.85
N THR A 725 -26.50 16.91 -11.14
CA THR A 725 -25.77 17.54 -12.24
C THR A 725 -26.07 19.03 -12.43
N ARG A 726 -27.04 19.59 -11.69
CA ARG A 726 -27.34 21.03 -11.67
C ARG A 726 -26.32 21.84 -10.85
N ILE A 727 -25.53 21.18 -10.00
CA ILE A 727 -24.46 21.83 -9.22
C ILE A 727 -23.28 22.12 -10.15
N GLY A 728 -22.98 23.40 -10.36
CA GLY A 728 -21.88 23.85 -11.22
C GLY A 728 -20.52 23.97 -10.50
N ALA A 729 -20.52 24.14 -9.17
CA ALA A 729 -19.30 24.22 -8.36
C ALA A 729 -19.48 23.59 -6.98
N THR A 730 -18.56 22.71 -6.59
CA THR A 730 -18.57 21.99 -5.30
C THR A 730 -17.34 22.34 -4.49
N VAL A 731 -17.52 22.73 -3.22
CA VAL A 731 -16.43 22.87 -2.25
C VAL A 731 -16.61 21.88 -1.11
N SER A 732 -15.69 20.92 -1.02
CA SER A 732 -15.64 19.95 0.08
C SER A 732 -14.44 20.23 0.97
N SER A 733 -14.69 20.62 2.21
CA SER A 733 -13.64 20.95 3.19
C SER A 733 -13.54 19.87 4.25
N GLY A 734 -12.31 19.48 4.61
CA GLY A 734 -12.04 18.54 5.69
C GLY A 734 -12.71 17.16 5.50
N PHE A 735 -12.77 16.65 4.28
CA PHE A 735 -13.38 15.34 4.01
C PHE A 735 -12.68 14.49 2.93
N LEU A 736 -11.80 15.04 2.07
CA LEU A 736 -11.18 14.25 1.01
C LEU A 736 -10.30 13.12 1.59
N THR A 737 -10.83 11.90 1.60
CA THR A 737 -10.28 10.71 2.26
C THR A 737 -10.76 9.43 1.57
N PHE A 738 -10.60 8.28 2.22
CA PHE A 738 -11.08 6.96 1.80
C PHE A 738 -12.03 6.36 2.85
N MET A 739 -12.95 5.50 2.41
CA MET A 739 -13.94 4.84 3.29
C MET A 739 -13.28 4.05 4.42
N ASN A 740 -12.16 3.37 4.14
CA ASN A 740 -11.40 2.59 5.14
C ASN A 740 -10.85 3.42 6.31
N GLN A 741 -10.51 4.69 6.07
CA GLN A 741 -10.08 5.59 7.12
C GLN A 741 -11.28 6.00 7.97
N MET A 742 -12.42 6.32 7.34
CA MET A 742 -13.65 6.65 8.04
C MET A 742 -14.17 5.50 8.92
N GLU A 743 -13.97 4.23 8.53
CA GLU A 743 -14.41 3.07 9.31
C GLU A 743 -13.68 2.90 10.65
N ARG A 744 -12.44 3.39 10.77
CA ARG A 744 -11.63 3.17 11.98
C ARG A 744 -11.99 4.07 13.13
N ASN A 745 -12.15 5.34 12.82
CA ASN A 745 -12.05 6.38 13.84
C ASN A 745 -12.97 7.57 13.59
N HIS A 746 -13.91 7.42 12.65
CA HIS A 746 -14.98 8.38 12.42
C HIS A 746 -16.34 7.73 12.67
N CYS A 747 -17.37 8.56 12.70
CA CYS A 747 -18.73 8.07 12.74
C CYS A 747 -19.02 7.21 11.50
N ILE A 748 -19.72 6.08 11.69
CA ILE A 748 -20.05 5.14 10.63
C ILE A 748 -21.39 5.46 9.94
N CYS A 749 -21.98 6.64 10.20
CA CYS A 749 -23.30 7.05 9.70
C CYS A 749 -23.37 7.26 8.18
N TRP A 750 -22.23 7.23 7.49
CA TRP A 750 -22.10 7.24 6.04
C TRP A 750 -22.18 5.83 5.43
N LYS A 751 -22.04 4.78 6.25
CA LYS A 751 -21.91 3.41 5.77
C LYS A 751 -23.28 2.85 5.43
N GLU A 752 -23.43 2.41 4.19
CA GLU A 752 -24.61 1.73 3.69
C GLU A 752 -24.22 0.37 3.11
N GLU A 753 -25.12 -0.60 3.19
CA GLU A 753 -24.90 -1.96 2.67
C GLU A 753 -24.60 -1.92 1.16
N GLY A 754 -23.53 -2.59 0.72
CA GLY A 754 -23.14 -2.65 -0.69
C GLY A 754 -22.34 -1.45 -1.20
N LEU A 755 -22.20 -0.37 -0.41
CA LEU A 755 -21.46 0.82 -0.84
C LEU A 755 -19.96 0.52 -1.01
N ARG A 756 -19.37 -0.23 -0.07
CA ARG A 756 -17.93 -0.51 -0.04
C ARG A 756 -17.48 -1.42 -1.19
N GLU A 757 -18.33 -2.38 -1.54
CA GLU A 757 -18.15 -3.27 -2.68
C GLU A 757 -18.31 -2.52 -4.01
N CYS A 758 -19.09 -1.43 -4.02
CA CYS A 758 -19.36 -0.66 -5.22
C CYS A 758 -18.26 0.37 -5.54
N ALA A 759 -17.90 1.22 -4.59
CA ALA A 759 -17.05 2.40 -4.81
C ALA A 759 -16.32 2.85 -3.53
N ASP A 760 -15.39 3.81 -3.69
CA ASP A 760 -14.75 4.56 -2.60
C ASP A 760 -14.98 6.07 -2.80
N PHE A 761 -14.67 6.92 -1.82
CA PHE A 761 -14.95 8.37 -1.92
C PHE A 761 -14.30 9.05 -3.14
N PRO A 762 -13.05 8.74 -3.55
CA PRO A 762 -12.48 9.32 -4.77
C PRO A 762 -13.29 9.04 -6.03
N ASP A 763 -13.93 7.86 -6.15
CA ASP A 763 -14.80 7.56 -7.29
C ASP A 763 -16.04 8.45 -7.27
N ILE A 764 -16.59 8.70 -6.08
CA ILE A 764 -17.77 9.56 -5.92
C ILE A 764 -17.42 11.02 -6.28
N TYR A 765 -16.25 11.52 -5.85
CA TYR A 765 -15.76 12.83 -6.30
C TYR A 765 -15.55 12.90 -7.81
N ALA A 766 -15.04 11.83 -8.45
CA ALA A 766 -14.82 11.78 -9.89
C ALA A 766 -16.11 11.91 -10.73
N LEU A 767 -17.29 11.63 -10.14
CA LEU A 767 -18.59 11.92 -10.77
C LEU A 767 -18.88 13.42 -10.91
N ILE A 768 -18.09 14.30 -10.27
CA ILE A 768 -18.28 15.76 -10.40
C ILE A 768 -17.74 16.25 -11.74
N ALA A 769 -16.68 15.62 -12.27
CA ALA A 769 -16.08 15.98 -13.55
C ALA A 769 -17.14 16.03 -14.67
N PRO A 770 -17.09 17.01 -15.59
CA PRO A 770 -16.07 18.06 -15.72
C PRO A 770 -16.39 19.34 -14.91
N ARG A 771 -17.31 19.29 -13.94
CA ARG A 771 -17.77 20.49 -13.18
C ARG A 771 -16.77 20.85 -12.08
N ALA A 772 -16.79 22.10 -11.65
CA ALA A 772 -15.75 22.65 -10.78
C ALA A 772 -15.75 21.99 -9.39
N LEU A 773 -14.60 21.49 -8.94
CA LEU A 773 -14.39 20.87 -7.64
C LEU A 773 -13.19 21.50 -6.89
N LEU A 774 -13.42 21.95 -5.66
CA LEU A 774 -12.38 22.33 -4.71
C LEU A 774 -12.44 21.41 -3.49
N CYS A 775 -11.33 20.76 -3.18
CA CYS A 775 -11.11 20.01 -1.96
C CYS A 775 -10.17 20.79 -1.04
N GLN A 776 -10.57 21.06 0.20
CA GLN A 776 -9.73 21.75 1.20
C GLN A 776 -9.35 20.78 2.31
N VAL A 777 -8.06 20.73 2.67
CA VAL A 777 -7.55 19.92 3.78
C VAL A 777 -6.48 20.70 4.56
N GLY A 778 -6.60 20.75 5.88
CA GLY A 778 -5.65 21.42 6.75
C GLY A 778 -4.38 20.61 6.96
N ARG A 779 -3.22 21.27 6.91
CA ARG A 779 -1.90 20.65 7.17
C ARG A 779 -1.72 20.20 8.61
N GLN A 780 -2.50 20.74 9.54
CA GLN A 780 -2.47 20.37 10.95
C GLN A 780 -3.45 19.23 11.30
N GLU A 781 -4.15 18.66 10.31
CA GLU A 781 -4.92 17.44 10.51
C GLU A 781 -3.99 16.30 10.96
N PRO A 782 -4.28 15.63 12.09
CA PRO A 782 -3.45 14.52 12.54
C PRO A 782 -3.55 13.35 11.56
N LEU A 783 -2.50 12.53 11.49
CA LEU A 783 -2.45 11.36 10.58
C LEU A 783 -3.63 10.40 10.76
N SER A 784 -4.18 10.32 11.96
CA SER A 784 -5.38 9.51 12.21
C SER A 784 -6.62 10.09 11.53
N GLN A 785 -6.76 11.41 11.36
CA GLN A 785 -7.97 12.06 10.84
C GLN A 785 -7.86 12.32 9.31
N PHE A 786 -8.44 13.42 8.81
CA PHE A 786 -8.46 13.79 7.38
C PHE A 786 -7.10 14.34 6.92
N ASN A 787 -6.06 13.52 6.99
CA ASN A 787 -4.69 13.96 6.78
C ASN A 787 -4.37 14.24 5.30
N THR A 788 -3.31 15.01 5.09
CA THR A 788 -2.91 15.45 3.74
C THR A 788 -2.40 14.33 2.82
N VAL A 789 -1.92 13.20 3.37
CA VAL A 789 -1.45 12.05 2.57
C VAL A 789 -2.62 11.39 1.86
N LEU A 790 -3.67 11.06 2.63
CA LEU A 790 -4.90 10.49 2.07
C LEU A 790 -5.55 11.46 1.09
N ALA A 791 -5.56 12.77 1.41
CA ALA A 791 -6.12 13.80 0.55
C ALA A 791 -5.41 13.89 -0.80
N LYS A 792 -4.08 14.01 -0.83
CA LYS A 792 -3.28 14.04 -2.08
C LYS A 792 -3.55 12.81 -2.94
N ARG A 793 -3.68 11.66 -2.30
CA ARG A 793 -3.82 10.39 -3.00
C ARG A 793 -5.24 10.16 -3.53
N ALA A 794 -6.26 10.46 -2.75
CA ALA A 794 -7.64 10.54 -3.21
C ALA A 794 -7.77 11.54 -4.36
N PHE A 795 -7.09 12.68 -4.27
CA PHE A 795 -7.04 13.70 -5.32
C PHE A 795 -6.41 13.20 -6.62
N ALA A 796 -5.30 12.46 -6.55
CA ALA A 796 -4.68 11.87 -7.73
C ALA A 796 -5.64 10.88 -8.44
N GLN A 797 -6.36 10.06 -7.68
CA GLN A 797 -7.32 9.10 -8.25
C GLN A 797 -8.50 9.79 -8.94
N LEU A 798 -9.10 10.81 -8.30
CA LEU A 798 -10.24 11.51 -8.90
C LEU A 798 -9.84 12.41 -10.08
N SER A 799 -8.59 12.92 -10.09
CA SER A 799 -8.12 13.85 -11.12
C SER A 799 -8.01 13.20 -12.50
N ALA A 800 -7.78 11.89 -12.58
CA ALA A 800 -7.70 11.18 -13.85
C ALA A 800 -8.99 11.34 -14.69
N THR A 801 -10.17 11.31 -14.06
CA THR A 801 -11.44 11.54 -14.77
C THR A 801 -11.58 12.99 -15.26
N PHE A 802 -10.99 13.96 -14.55
CA PHE A 802 -10.94 15.34 -15.01
C PHE A 802 -9.99 15.50 -16.20
N GLU A 803 -8.86 14.80 -16.21
CA GLU A 803 -7.91 14.80 -17.33
C GLU A 803 -8.53 14.19 -18.59
N ASP A 804 -9.17 13.02 -18.48
CA ASP A 804 -9.81 12.33 -19.61
C ASP A 804 -10.98 13.12 -20.22
N LEU A 805 -11.55 14.07 -19.46
CA LEU A 805 -12.60 14.99 -19.88
C LEU A 805 -12.10 16.40 -20.25
N ASP A 806 -10.78 16.61 -20.36
CA ASP A 806 -10.14 17.90 -20.65
C ASP A 806 -10.55 19.03 -19.66
N ALA A 807 -10.74 18.64 -18.41
CA ALA A 807 -11.25 19.46 -17.32
C ALA A 807 -10.29 19.54 -16.11
N GLY A 808 -9.02 19.16 -16.26
CA GLY A 808 -8.03 19.22 -15.17
C GLY A 808 -7.89 20.61 -14.51
N HIS A 809 -8.21 21.68 -15.24
CA HIS A 809 -8.23 23.06 -14.73
C HIS A 809 -9.42 23.38 -13.80
N GLN A 810 -10.42 22.50 -13.73
CA GLN A 810 -11.64 22.65 -12.92
C GLN A 810 -11.53 22.01 -11.53
N VAL A 811 -10.42 21.31 -11.24
CA VAL A 811 -10.23 20.56 -10.00
C VAL A 811 -9.03 21.06 -9.22
N VAL A 812 -9.20 21.34 -7.94
CA VAL A 812 -8.17 21.96 -7.08
C VAL A 812 -8.11 21.27 -5.71
N LEU A 813 -6.90 20.94 -5.27
CA LEU A 813 -6.60 20.56 -3.88
C LEU A 813 -5.91 21.72 -3.17
N ASP A 814 -6.57 22.26 -2.14
CA ASP A 814 -6.03 23.31 -1.27
C ASP A 814 -5.56 22.70 0.06
N LEU A 815 -4.24 22.57 0.20
CA LEU A 815 -3.59 22.16 1.45
C LEU A 815 -3.21 23.41 2.25
N HIS A 816 -4.12 23.89 3.09
CA HIS A 816 -3.98 25.14 3.85
C HIS A 816 -3.31 24.93 5.22
N ASP A 817 -2.76 26.00 5.81
CA ASP A 817 -1.98 25.94 7.05
C ASP A 817 -2.80 25.62 8.31
N GLY A 818 -4.12 25.54 8.19
CA GLY A 818 -5.06 25.30 9.29
C GLY A 818 -5.16 23.84 9.73
N ALA A 819 -6.07 23.59 10.67
CA ALA A 819 -6.49 22.25 11.10
C ALA A 819 -7.80 21.83 10.40
N HIS A 820 -8.72 21.18 11.13
CA HIS A 820 -10.05 20.79 10.62
C HIS A 820 -10.99 21.99 10.49
N GLU A 821 -10.78 22.84 9.49
CA GLU A 821 -11.51 24.10 9.29
C GLU A 821 -11.65 24.50 7.81
N VAL A 822 -12.53 25.47 7.53
CA VAL A 822 -12.71 26.04 6.19
C VAL A 822 -11.65 27.10 5.90
N CYS A 823 -10.98 27.01 4.75
CA CYS A 823 -10.13 28.09 4.26
C CYS A 823 -10.96 29.09 3.42
N ILE A 824 -11.42 30.16 4.06
CA ILE A 824 -12.31 31.17 3.46
C ILE A 824 -11.75 31.81 2.17
N PRO A 825 -10.49 32.26 2.11
CA PRO A 825 -9.99 32.97 0.92
C PRO A 825 -10.10 32.14 -0.36
N THR A 826 -9.69 30.87 -0.32
CA THR A 826 -9.71 29.95 -1.46
C THR A 826 -11.12 29.50 -1.79
N MET A 827 -11.93 29.13 -0.79
CA MET A 827 -13.36 28.80 -0.99
C MET A 827 -14.13 29.93 -1.68
N LYS A 828 -14.00 31.15 -1.16
CA LYS A 828 -14.71 32.33 -1.70
C LYS A 828 -14.26 32.63 -3.13
N ALA A 829 -12.95 32.64 -3.38
CA ALA A 829 -12.42 32.89 -4.71
C ALA A 829 -12.88 31.84 -5.72
N PHE A 830 -12.88 30.57 -5.33
CA PHE A 830 -13.30 29.45 -6.16
C PHE A 830 -14.78 29.51 -6.52
N LEU A 831 -15.65 29.66 -5.51
CA LEU A 831 -17.10 29.75 -5.73
C LEU A 831 -17.45 30.99 -6.56
N LEU A 832 -16.92 32.17 -6.23
CA LEU A 832 -17.22 33.38 -7.00
C LEU A 832 -16.65 33.34 -8.42
N GLY A 833 -15.51 32.67 -8.65
CA GLY A 833 -14.90 32.53 -9.97
C GLY A 833 -15.70 31.62 -10.91
N HIS A 834 -16.18 30.48 -10.40
CA HIS A 834 -16.97 29.51 -11.19
C HIS A 834 -18.48 29.81 -11.17
N THR A 835 -18.89 30.76 -10.33
CA THR A 835 -20.24 31.35 -10.32
C THR A 835 -20.23 32.82 -10.77
N ALA A 836 -19.19 33.29 -11.46
CA ALA A 836 -19.22 34.56 -12.19
C ALA A 836 -19.76 34.31 -13.61
N ALA A 837 -20.57 35.24 -14.14
CA ALA A 837 -21.03 35.14 -15.53
C ALA A 837 -19.83 35.12 -16.48
N THR A 838 -19.67 34.04 -17.25
CA THR A 838 -18.82 34.04 -18.44
C THR A 838 -19.40 35.07 -19.40
N GLN A 839 -18.72 36.21 -19.56
CA GLN A 839 -18.99 37.09 -20.70
C GLN A 839 -18.68 36.29 -21.96
N LYS A 840 -19.74 35.87 -22.67
CA LYS A 840 -19.64 35.34 -24.03
C LYS A 840 -19.05 36.37 -24.98
#